data_AF-A0A7V4HDX1-F1
#
_entry.id   AF-A0A7V4HDX1-F1
#
_cell.length_a   1.000
_cell.length_b   1.000
_cell.length_c   1.000
_cell.angle_alpha   90.00
_cell.angle_beta   90.00
_cell.angle_gamma   90.00
#
_symmetry.space_group_name_H-M   'P 1'
#
loop_
_entity.id
_entity.type
_entity.pdbx_description
1 polymer ?
#
loop_
_entity_poly.entity_id
_entity_poly.type
_entity_poly.pdbx_seq_one_letter_code
_entity_poly.pdbx_strand_id
1 'polypeptide(L)'
;MNMRNNLLDSILDLARRVRTRIGALWWHIGLLFVVSRFSDIVSFYVGAILAPNKLSAEELGSLEPLFSIVRFASLPLGAFCTVGSTYLTLYLSQGAVGKLKSVLRDMFLVGLFFGCLMMLLLYLARREILLRLHLDERQALFVGLAFLVMVTSVQPIISFMLQGTRRFYGNLAAGIASPIVLLVLAVYLTGRWGLGGYIASLAGAGMSASIIGIATLRSFWQGSGRACSYYSEWRGIALFLLGYIVFALASNMRSFIGPFAIQHFLGPEDASGYYMVSRFGYLTHYMSAAVGFVAFPFFAEHQHKTGQKSIFLKQAIFVTMLVSVATSIVVSVLLGPVLSLRPEWRTYLGYVPYAGWICAIAALPAVEQVYTAHEIAGRRFSFLWIFAPVIMLESASIYLPFTWIVTKPFLPETLWTVIDRTCPRSLCYILTTMVFYRIVMLLGLAAHYWATHHKTGSASFSASRLVAMALLIMCLCGCSDGHEDHQSGQEPVSLASSLRRLTNMTALALPPRGQAAMISSCDPTGGNADWADISKYAAGRGLYAFADLRGPGCITRIWETYVVADEWLVFIDGEQESRIRVRKDGLFGCSDPFLPPLCDVASQGAYCYMPIPYEKSARVAVLMTNPPPGMLPFFQVEYETYPPQTRVISFPSEFGEAERNIIRTTRDCLTAVSSSNTQLFERGDVSRYTFKPGEAAVLQIADGPAMICELAFKIHAPPSLSAIERRRLLRELVLICKWEGSRHASVEVPLGDFFCGAPAMRQFSSAFITVKDGWLVSHFPMPFLRKAALSIRNDAKAAVSMEYRVRSTRRDLSSDSLRYFHATWNQSEGANALYDVLTVSGVAGHFAGCFLYSMGTDGSWNILEGDETIKIDDASAPVWRGTGLEDYFNGAWYYRGLFSRPFHGLLDKAPIRTSQYRFHLPDPVGFSKRFRMTWELGSAGPMNRASGYMSSVAYWYASKPMPSGSRIPPVEQRFPPPDPLERQAIMCALFELERIGRYDEALEQCEYYCERFKGTPEAEIIRLRSVGYKALLSGFQNVRTEYQKFLSHPLSHVTAQAKTILWQHESPSNLLISANANGNFRVWLDGKELLVGDHPLVLYVRGAVMQPGMHEVCAEVTAPDRPGPHWLALTIESSSTNLHTGLDWECSLEKPAGWPATDDPLVEWGGVVSQGFPPHMAYWQFFPNAFVNVQSGERYIAPAREWKKGTGAYFRKKFVLP
;
A
#
# COMPACT_ATOMS: atom_id res chain seq x y z
N MET A 1 -53.45 34.19 -21.45
CA MET A 1 -54.17 33.02 -20.88
C MET A 1 -54.92 32.19 -21.94
N ASN A 2 -55.52 32.77 -22.99
CA ASN A 2 -56.28 32.01 -24.00
C ASN A 2 -55.46 31.07 -24.92
N MET A 3 -54.19 31.37 -25.23
CA MET A 3 -53.35 30.45 -26.03
C MET A 3 -52.91 29.18 -25.27
N ARG A 4 -52.79 29.22 -23.93
CA ARG A 4 -52.38 28.07 -23.11
C ARG A 4 -53.52 27.08 -22.91
N ASN A 5 -54.76 27.57 -22.88
CA ASN A 5 -55.96 26.72 -22.81
C ASN A 5 -56.24 26.02 -24.14
N ASN A 6 -56.08 26.69 -25.29
CA ASN A 6 -56.28 26.06 -26.60
C ASN A 6 -55.30 24.91 -26.89
N LEU A 7 -54.04 25.00 -26.43
CA LEU A 7 -53.07 23.92 -26.60
C LEU A 7 -53.42 22.72 -25.70
N LEU A 8 -53.77 22.98 -24.44
CA LEU A 8 -54.15 21.92 -23.49
C LEU A 8 -55.44 21.24 -23.91
N ASP A 9 -56.45 21.99 -24.35
CA ASP A 9 -57.72 21.46 -24.84
C ASP A 9 -57.52 20.70 -26.16
N SER A 10 -56.68 21.17 -27.07
CA SER A 10 -56.34 20.44 -28.30
C SER A 10 -55.58 19.14 -28.01
N ILE A 11 -54.66 19.13 -27.03
CA ILE A 11 -53.95 17.92 -26.59
C ILE A 11 -54.92 16.95 -25.91
N LEU A 12 -55.83 17.44 -25.06
CA LEU A 12 -56.85 16.63 -24.39
C LEU A 12 -57.87 16.06 -25.39
N ASP A 13 -58.21 16.79 -26.44
CA ASP A 13 -59.15 16.36 -27.48
C ASP A 13 -58.50 15.40 -28.48
N LEU A 14 -57.21 15.59 -28.79
CA LEU A 14 -56.38 14.60 -29.49
C LEU A 14 -56.25 13.31 -28.66
N ALA A 15 -55.98 13.42 -27.36
CA ALA A 15 -55.90 12.30 -26.43
C ALA A 15 -57.23 11.52 -26.35
N ARG A 16 -58.38 12.21 -26.31
CA ARG A 16 -59.71 11.57 -26.38
C ARG A 16 -59.93 10.83 -27.69
N ARG A 17 -59.58 11.42 -28.83
CA ARG A 17 -59.71 10.81 -30.17
C ARG A 17 -58.79 9.59 -30.35
N VAL A 18 -57.58 9.64 -29.81
CA VAL A 18 -56.65 8.51 -29.82
C VAL A 18 -57.19 7.40 -28.91
N ARG A 19 -57.65 7.73 -27.69
CA ARG A 19 -58.23 6.77 -26.75
C ARG A 19 -59.44 6.03 -27.30
N THR A 20 -60.32 6.69 -28.05
CA THR A 20 -61.48 6.03 -28.68
C THR A 20 -61.08 5.11 -29.84
N ARG A 21 -60.02 5.44 -30.60
CA ARG A 21 -59.54 4.60 -31.71
C ARG A 21 -58.79 3.35 -31.26
N ILE A 22 -57.91 3.45 -30.26
CA ILE A 22 -57.09 2.31 -29.81
C ILE A 22 -57.73 1.49 -28.70
N GLY A 23 -58.85 1.96 -28.14
CA GLY A 23 -59.54 1.31 -27.03
C GLY A 23 -58.90 1.58 -25.66
N ALA A 24 -59.70 1.43 -24.60
CA ALA A 24 -59.28 1.76 -23.24
C ALA A 24 -58.04 0.99 -22.80
N LEU A 25 -57.87 -0.24 -23.26
CA LEU A 25 -56.77 -1.11 -22.89
C LEU A 25 -55.40 -0.60 -23.40
N TRP A 26 -55.28 -0.39 -24.70
CA TRP A 26 -54.06 0.12 -25.33
C TRP A 26 -53.74 1.56 -24.91
N TRP A 27 -54.76 2.34 -24.56
CA TRP A 27 -54.58 3.67 -23.97
C TRP A 27 -53.83 3.64 -22.63
N HIS A 28 -54.22 2.76 -21.70
CA HIS A 28 -53.53 2.66 -20.41
C HIS A 28 -52.11 2.06 -20.57
N ILE A 29 -51.92 1.15 -21.53
CA ILE A 29 -50.61 0.59 -21.89
C ILE A 29 -49.66 1.69 -22.39
N GLY A 30 -50.11 2.53 -23.31
CA GLY A 30 -49.31 3.65 -23.84
C GLY A 30 -48.95 4.67 -22.77
N LEU A 31 -49.88 5.01 -21.86
CA LEU A 31 -49.61 5.93 -20.76
C LEU A 31 -48.59 5.37 -19.76
N LEU A 32 -48.72 4.10 -19.37
CA LEU A 32 -47.77 3.44 -18.46
C LEU A 32 -46.38 3.35 -19.09
N PHE A 33 -46.29 3.10 -20.40
CA PHE A 33 -45.03 3.10 -21.12
C PHE A 33 -44.33 4.47 -21.03
N VAL A 34 -45.04 5.57 -21.32
CA VAL A 34 -44.47 6.93 -21.27
C VAL A 34 -44.00 7.29 -19.85
N VAL A 35 -44.80 7.00 -18.83
CA VAL A 35 -44.43 7.28 -17.42
C VAL A 35 -43.22 6.45 -16.99
N SER A 36 -43.12 5.19 -17.45
CA SER A 36 -41.96 4.34 -17.16
C SER A 36 -40.68 4.92 -17.77
N ARG A 37 -40.72 5.46 -19.00
CA ARG A 37 -39.56 6.11 -19.63
C ARG A 37 -39.08 7.33 -18.87
N PHE A 38 -39.99 8.13 -18.31
CA PHE A 38 -39.60 9.26 -17.45
C PHE A 38 -38.84 8.78 -16.21
N SER A 39 -39.33 7.73 -15.55
CA SER A 39 -38.65 7.10 -14.40
C SER A 39 -37.26 6.58 -14.78
N ASP A 40 -37.11 5.96 -15.95
CA ASP A 40 -35.84 5.42 -16.43
C ASP A 40 -34.80 6.54 -16.66
N ILE A 41 -35.22 7.66 -17.26
CA ILE A 41 -34.34 8.82 -17.51
C ILE A 41 -33.81 9.41 -16.20
N VAL A 42 -34.69 9.59 -15.21
CA VAL A 42 -34.29 10.13 -13.91
C VAL A 42 -33.34 9.16 -13.19
N SER A 43 -33.65 7.86 -13.22
CA SER A 43 -32.82 6.83 -12.61
C SER A 43 -31.43 6.75 -13.27
N PHE A 44 -31.38 6.90 -14.60
CA PHE A 44 -30.13 6.99 -15.35
C PHE A 44 -29.32 8.23 -14.97
N TYR A 45 -29.94 9.40 -14.88
CA TYR A 45 -29.27 10.62 -14.44
C TYR A 45 -28.66 10.46 -13.03
N VAL A 46 -29.46 9.97 -12.08
CA VAL A 46 -29.01 9.77 -10.70
C VAL A 46 -27.89 8.72 -10.62
N GLY A 47 -28.00 7.62 -11.38
CA GLY A 47 -27.05 6.50 -11.33
C GLY A 47 -25.77 6.67 -12.14
N ALA A 48 -25.82 7.31 -13.31
CA ALA A 48 -24.70 7.41 -14.26
C ALA A 48 -24.07 8.82 -14.32
N ILE A 49 -24.75 9.85 -13.80
CA ILE A 49 -24.22 11.22 -13.74
C ILE A 49 -23.97 11.64 -12.29
N LEU A 50 -24.99 11.59 -11.44
CA LEU A 50 -24.86 12.11 -10.07
C LEU A 50 -23.96 11.23 -9.18
N ALA A 51 -24.17 9.91 -9.19
CA ALA A 51 -23.42 8.98 -8.35
C ALA A 51 -21.91 8.96 -8.65
N PRO A 52 -21.43 8.81 -9.91
CA PRO A 52 -19.99 8.84 -10.20
C PRO A 52 -19.30 10.17 -9.84
N ASN A 53 -20.05 11.28 -9.83
CA ASN A 53 -19.53 12.59 -9.49
C ASN A 53 -19.46 12.87 -7.98
N LYS A 54 -20.12 12.04 -7.16
CA LYS A 54 -20.31 12.31 -5.72
C LYS A 54 -19.87 11.18 -4.80
N LEU A 55 -19.60 10.00 -5.36
CA LEU A 55 -19.19 8.81 -4.61
C LEU A 55 -17.76 8.44 -5.00
N SER A 56 -17.01 7.93 -4.02
CA SER A 56 -15.70 7.31 -4.26
C SER A 56 -15.83 6.02 -5.10
N ALA A 57 -14.74 5.51 -5.68
CA ALA A 57 -14.76 4.25 -6.43
C ALA A 57 -15.23 3.05 -5.57
N GLU A 58 -14.86 3.02 -4.29
CA GLU A 58 -15.33 2.02 -3.32
C GLU A 58 -16.83 2.11 -3.09
N GLU A 59 -17.35 3.31 -2.81
CA GLU A 59 -18.77 3.54 -2.63
C GLU A 59 -19.57 3.24 -3.91
N LEU A 60 -19.04 3.61 -5.08
CA LEU A 60 -19.68 3.37 -6.38
C LEU A 60 -19.72 1.89 -6.73
N GLY A 61 -18.63 1.15 -6.52
CA GLY A 61 -18.56 -0.30 -6.74
C GLY A 61 -19.48 -1.09 -5.80
N SER A 62 -19.73 -0.57 -4.60
CA SER A 62 -20.61 -1.21 -3.60
C SER A 62 -22.11 -1.12 -3.92
N LEU A 63 -22.54 -0.24 -4.83
CA LEU A 63 -23.96 0.03 -5.08
C LEU A 63 -24.73 -1.18 -5.61
N GLU A 64 -24.23 -1.90 -6.62
CA GLU A 64 -24.91 -3.08 -7.15
C GLU A 64 -24.98 -4.24 -6.15
N PRO A 65 -23.90 -4.57 -5.40
CA PRO A 65 -23.99 -5.49 -4.28
C PRO A 65 -25.03 -5.08 -3.24
N LEU A 66 -25.07 -3.80 -2.83
CA LEU A 66 -26.05 -3.29 -1.87
C LEU A 66 -27.49 -3.42 -2.39
N PHE A 67 -27.74 -3.06 -3.65
CA PHE A 67 -29.05 -3.26 -4.26
C PHE A 67 -29.44 -4.73 -4.30
N SER A 68 -28.48 -5.62 -4.50
CA SER A 68 -28.71 -7.05 -4.52
C SER A 68 -29.07 -7.59 -3.14
N ILE A 69 -28.43 -7.08 -2.07
CA ILE A 69 -28.81 -7.38 -0.68
C ILE A 69 -30.27 -6.95 -0.43
N VAL A 70 -30.64 -5.74 -0.85
CA VAL A 70 -32.01 -5.23 -0.72
C VAL A 70 -33.00 -6.12 -1.46
N ARG A 71 -32.71 -6.46 -2.73
CA ARG A 71 -33.56 -7.35 -3.56
C ARG A 71 -33.73 -8.73 -2.92
N PHE A 72 -32.64 -9.30 -2.41
CA PHE A 72 -32.66 -10.59 -1.74
C PHE A 72 -33.46 -10.56 -0.44
N ALA A 73 -33.31 -9.51 0.38
CA ALA A 73 -34.08 -9.33 1.61
C ALA A 73 -35.59 -9.19 1.33
N SER A 74 -35.96 -8.54 0.23
CA SER A 74 -37.37 -8.34 -0.16
C SER A 74 -38.02 -9.58 -0.83
N LEU A 75 -37.28 -10.67 -1.03
CA LEU A 75 -37.70 -11.88 -1.74
C LEU A 75 -38.97 -12.56 -1.19
N PRO A 76 -39.06 -12.90 0.12
CA PRO A 76 -40.20 -13.67 0.62
C PRO A 76 -41.53 -12.93 0.41
N LEU A 77 -41.46 -11.61 0.46
CA LEU A 77 -42.61 -10.74 0.29
C LEU A 77 -42.98 -10.54 -1.17
N GLY A 78 -42.01 -10.38 -2.07
CA GLY A 78 -42.25 -10.38 -3.51
C GLY A 78 -42.99 -11.64 -3.96
N ALA A 79 -42.59 -12.82 -3.45
CA ALA A 79 -43.28 -14.08 -3.71
C ALA A 79 -44.73 -14.10 -3.23
N PHE A 80 -44.96 -13.61 -2.02
CA PHE A 80 -46.30 -13.47 -1.47
C PHE A 80 -47.17 -12.50 -2.30
N CYS A 81 -46.58 -11.40 -2.79
CA CYS A 81 -47.25 -10.41 -3.63
C CYS A 81 -47.73 -10.98 -4.96
N THR A 82 -46.86 -11.70 -5.66
CA THR A 82 -47.19 -12.25 -6.98
C THR A 82 -48.28 -13.32 -6.90
N VAL A 83 -48.21 -14.16 -5.85
CA VAL A 83 -49.26 -15.13 -5.53
C VAL A 83 -50.56 -14.43 -5.18
N GLY A 84 -50.50 -13.46 -4.27
CA GLY A 84 -51.66 -12.65 -3.88
C GLY A 84 -52.33 -11.97 -5.07
N SER A 85 -51.57 -11.31 -5.95
CA SER A 85 -52.08 -10.63 -7.16
C SER A 85 -52.89 -11.55 -8.09
N THR A 86 -52.43 -12.79 -8.26
CA THR A 86 -53.13 -13.80 -9.07
C THR A 86 -54.49 -14.13 -8.44
N TYR A 87 -54.54 -14.31 -7.12
CA TYR A 87 -55.79 -14.58 -6.40
C TYR A 87 -56.69 -13.35 -6.25
N LEU A 88 -56.12 -12.13 -6.18
CA LEU A 88 -56.87 -10.87 -6.22
C LEU A 88 -57.62 -10.74 -7.55
N THR A 89 -56.96 -11.04 -8.66
CA THR A 89 -57.56 -11.01 -10.00
C THR A 89 -58.65 -12.07 -10.14
N LEU A 90 -58.42 -13.27 -9.59
CA LEU A 90 -59.39 -14.36 -9.55
C LEU A 90 -60.65 -13.97 -8.76
N TYR A 91 -60.50 -13.52 -7.50
CA TYR A 91 -61.63 -13.14 -6.65
C TYR A 91 -62.38 -11.91 -7.17
N LEU A 92 -61.68 -10.98 -7.84
CA LEU A 92 -62.31 -9.86 -8.52
C LEU A 92 -63.15 -10.34 -9.72
N SER A 93 -62.66 -11.30 -10.51
CA SER A 93 -63.41 -11.88 -11.63
C SER A 93 -64.64 -12.70 -11.19
N GLN A 94 -64.59 -13.27 -9.99
CA GLN A 94 -65.68 -14.05 -9.38
C GLN A 94 -66.66 -13.20 -8.55
N GLY A 95 -66.43 -11.88 -8.41
CA GLY A 95 -67.26 -11.01 -7.56
C GLY A 95 -67.14 -11.29 -6.04
N ALA A 96 -66.13 -12.04 -5.59
CA ALA A 96 -65.95 -12.48 -4.21
C ALA A 96 -65.28 -11.39 -3.32
N VAL A 97 -65.94 -10.24 -3.19
CA VAL A 97 -65.41 -9.02 -2.54
C VAL A 97 -64.97 -9.23 -1.08
N GLY A 98 -65.64 -10.11 -0.33
CA GLY A 98 -65.29 -10.43 1.06
C GLY A 98 -63.97 -11.20 1.21
N LYS A 99 -63.67 -12.15 0.31
CA LYS A 99 -62.40 -12.90 0.29
C LYS A 99 -61.25 -12.00 -0.15
N LEU A 100 -61.52 -11.13 -1.13
CA LEU A 100 -60.59 -10.11 -1.62
C LEU A 100 -60.05 -9.24 -0.47
N LYS A 101 -60.94 -8.77 0.42
CA LYS A 101 -60.58 -7.92 1.57
C LYS A 101 -59.66 -8.63 2.56
N SER A 102 -59.91 -9.91 2.85
CA SER A 102 -59.09 -10.71 3.76
C SER A 102 -57.68 -10.94 3.21
N VAL A 103 -57.56 -11.31 1.92
CA VAL A 103 -56.25 -11.50 1.27
C VAL A 103 -55.45 -10.20 1.27
N LEU A 104 -56.08 -9.07 0.94
CA LEU A 104 -55.42 -7.76 0.95
C LEU A 104 -54.88 -7.37 2.34
N ARG A 105 -55.68 -7.58 3.39
CA ARG A 105 -55.26 -7.31 4.77
C ARG A 105 -54.08 -8.20 5.17
N ASP A 106 -54.18 -9.50 4.90
CA ASP A 106 -53.17 -10.45 5.31
C ASP A 106 -51.85 -10.22 4.54
N MET A 107 -51.89 -9.84 3.26
CA MET A 107 -50.72 -9.38 2.49
C MET A 107 -50.01 -8.19 3.12
N PHE A 108 -50.77 -7.20 3.61
CA PHE A 108 -50.18 -6.02 4.23
C PHE A 108 -49.54 -6.36 5.59
N LEU A 109 -50.21 -7.18 6.42
CA LEU A 109 -49.70 -7.60 7.73
C LEU A 109 -48.43 -8.46 7.61
N VAL A 110 -48.45 -9.45 6.70
CA VAL A 110 -47.29 -10.29 6.40
C VAL A 110 -46.14 -9.43 5.88
N GLY A 111 -46.42 -8.46 5.00
CA GLY A 111 -45.40 -7.56 4.48
C GLY A 111 -44.75 -6.67 5.52
N LEU A 112 -45.54 -6.11 6.44
CA LEU A 112 -45.02 -5.29 7.52
C LEU A 112 -44.14 -6.12 8.48
N PHE A 113 -44.59 -7.33 8.84
CA PHE A 113 -43.83 -8.23 9.70
C PHE A 113 -42.50 -8.64 9.08
N PHE A 114 -42.50 -9.10 7.82
CA PHE A 114 -41.27 -9.50 7.13
C PHE A 114 -40.33 -8.31 6.90
N GLY A 115 -40.85 -7.13 6.56
CA GLY A 115 -40.04 -5.93 6.42
C GLY A 115 -39.30 -5.58 7.71
N CYS A 116 -39.99 -5.62 8.85
CA CYS A 116 -39.38 -5.38 10.17
C CYS A 116 -38.34 -6.47 10.53
N LEU A 117 -38.65 -7.74 10.23
CA LEU A 117 -37.73 -8.86 10.47
C LEU A 117 -36.44 -8.73 9.66
N MET A 118 -36.54 -8.43 8.35
CA MET A 118 -35.38 -8.26 7.49
C MET A 118 -34.55 -7.04 7.88
N MET A 119 -35.21 -5.96 8.32
CA MET A 119 -34.54 -4.78 8.87
C MET A 119 -33.66 -5.15 10.07
N LEU A 120 -34.19 -5.96 11.00
CA LEU A 120 -33.44 -6.46 12.14
C LEU A 120 -32.27 -7.36 11.71
N LEU A 121 -32.49 -8.31 10.79
CA LEU A 121 -31.43 -9.22 10.33
C LEU A 121 -30.29 -8.48 9.63
N LEU A 122 -30.61 -7.48 8.79
CA LEU A 122 -29.58 -6.66 8.13
C LEU A 122 -28.79 -5.81 9.13
N TYR A 123 -29.46 -5.28 10.15
CA TYR A 123 -28.78 -4.54 11.22
C TYR A 123 -27.85 -5.44 12.04
N LEU A 124 -28.25 -6.68 12.33
CA LEU A 124 -27.43 -7.68 13.00
C LEU A 124 -26.24 -8.13 12.15
N ALA A 125 -26.42 -8.26 10.83
CA ALA A 125 -25.38 -8.66 9.89
C ALA A 125 -24.49 -7.50 9.37
N ARG A 126 -24.67 -6.26 9.87
CA ARG A 126 -24.05 -5.06 9.28
C ARG A 126 -22.53 -5.12 9.18
N ARG A 127 -21.86 -5.61 10.23
CA ARG A 127 -20.39 -5.65 10.32
C ARG A 127 -19.82 -6.59 9.27
N GLU A 128 -20.47 -7.74 9.12
CA GLU A 128 -20.13 -8.77 8.15
C GLU A 128 -20.34 -8.32 6.71
N ILE A 129 -21.40 -7.55 6.45
CA ILE A 129 -21.69 -6.99 5.14
C ILE A 129 -20.67 -5.91 4.77
N LEU A 130 -20.40 -4.96 5.67
CA LEU A 130 -19.45 -3.87 5.44
C LEU A 130 -18.05 -4.36 5.14
N LEU A 131 -17.58 -5.33 5.92
CA LEU A 131 -16.24 -5.91 5.77
C LEU A 131 -16.05 -6.54 4.39
N ARG A 132 -17.09 -7.18 3.84
CA ARG A 132 -17.03 -7.82 2.51
C ARG A 132 -17.22 -6.83 1.36
N LEU A 133 -17.80 -5.66 1.62
CA LEU A 133 -18.01 -4.60 0.62
C LEU A 133 -16.88 -3.56 0.60
N HIS A 134 -15.88 -3.68 1.48
CA HIS A 134 -14.80 -2.70 1.66
C HIS A 134 -15.33 -1.30 2.02
N LEU A 135 -16.33 -1.23 2.91
CA LEU A 135 -16.92 0.03 3.37
C LEU A 135 -16.67 0.24 4.87
N ASP A 136 -16.40 1.48 5.24
CA ASP A 136 -16.29 1.90 6.64
C ASP A 136 -17.64 1.83 7.37
N GLU A 137 -17.60 1.56 8.69
CA GLU A 137 -18.80 1.50 9.52
C GLU A 137 -19.44 2.89 9.71
N ARG A 138 -20.41 3.22 8.84
CA ARG A 138 -21.22 4.45 8.93
C ARG A 138 -22.67 4.11 9.29
N GLN A 139 -23.14 4.60 10.44
CA GLN A 139 -24.51 4.34 10.92
C GLN A 139 -25.59 4.80 9.94
N ALA A 140 -25.40 5.93 9.26
CA ALA A 140 -26.35 6.48 8.30
C ALA A 140 -26.63 5.55 7.10
N LEU A 141 -25.63 4.77 6.68
CA LEU A 141 -25.78 3.81 5.58
C LEU A 141 -26.75 2.69 5.95
N PHE A 142 -26.62 2.10 7.14
CA PHE A 142 -27.47 1.01 7.56
C PHE A 142 -28.88 1.44 7.91
N VAL A 143 -29.06 2.63 8.48
CA VAL A 143 -30.41 3.18 8.70
C VAL A 143 -31.11 3.42 7.35
N GLY A 144 -30.40 3.98 6.37
CA GLY A 144 -30.91 4.14 5.01
C GLY A 144 -31.25 2.80 4.33
N LEU A 145 -30.37 1.80 4.47
CA LEU A 145 -30.55 0.47 3.87
C LEU A 145 -31.72 -0.30 4.52
N ALA A 146 -31.80 -0.28 5.85
CA ALA A 146 -32.89 -0.82 6.65
C ALA A 146 -34.24 -0.24 6.22
N PHE A 147 -34.30 1.08 6.09
CA PHE A 147 -35.50 1.78 5.65
C PHE A 147 -35.84 1.47 4.18
N LEU A 148 -34.84 1.38 3.30
CA LEU A 148 -35.02 0.99 1.91
C LEU A 148 -35.60 -0.44 1.80
N VAL A 149 -35.14 -1.39 2.61
CA VAL A 149 -35.69 -2.76 2.65
C VAL A 149 -37.14 -2.76 3.10
N MET A 150 -37.49 -1.97 4.12
CA MET A 150 -38.89 -1.83 4.57
C MET A 150 -39.79 -1.25 3.47
N VAL A 151 -39.35 -0.18 2.79
CA VAL A 151 -40.11 0.46 1.72
C VAL A 151 -40.25 -0.46 0.51
N THR A 152 -39.16 -1.09 0.07
CA THR A 152 -39.16 -2.03 -1.07
C THR A 152 -39.89 -3.34 -0.77
N SER A 153 -40.10 -3.66 0.51
CA SER A 153 -40.98 -4.74 0.95
C SER A 153 -42.45 -4.38 0.71
N VAL A 154 -42.87 -3.17 1.09
CA VAL A 154 -44.29 -2.77 1.08
C VAL A 154 -44.77 -2.26 -0.29
N GLN A 155 -43.92 -1.51 -1.01
CA GLN A 155 -44.30 -0.84 -2.26
C GLN A 155 -44.80 -1.80 -3.36
N PRO A 156 -44.16 -2.97 -3.61
CA PRO A 156 -44.65 -3.92 -4.62
C PRO A 156 -46.05 -4.43 -4.30
N ILE A 157 -46.37 -4.69 -3.02
CA ILE A 157 -47.72 -5.08 -2.59
C ILE A 157 -48.72 -4.04 -3.10
N ILE A 158 -48.44 -2.76 -2.86
CA ILE A 158 -49.32 -1.64 -3.24
C ILE A 158 -49.48 -1.54 -4.75
N SER A 159 -48.38 -1.64 -5.50
CA SER A 159 -48.43 -1.57 -6.96
C SER A 159 -49.22 -2.74 -7.58
N PHE A 160 -49.01 -3.95 -7.07
CA PHE A 160 -49.77 -5.13 -7.49
C PHE A 160 -51.25 -5.07 -7.07
N MET A 161 -51.57 -4.50 -5.90
CA MET A 161 -52.96 -4.26 -5.49
C MET A 161 -53.67 -3.30 -6.45
N LEU A 162 -53.01 -2.21 -6.85
CA LEU A 162 -53.55 -1.27 -7.85
C LEU A 162 -53.69 -1.92 -9.23
N GLN A 163 -52.73 -2.77 -9.62
CA GLN A 163 -52.77 -3.52 -10.87
C GLN A 163 -53.93 -4.53 -10.89
N GLY A 164 -54.05 -5.36 -9.86
CA GLY A 164 -55.10 -6.39 -9.73
C GLY A 164 -56.51 -5.79 -9.61
N THR A 165 -56.65 -4.60 -8.99
CA THR A 165 -57.93 -3.87 -8.91
C THR A 165 -58.20 -2.96 -10.12
N ARG A 166 -57.35 -2.99 -11.16
CA ARG A 166 -57.47 -2.19 -12.39
C ARG A 166 -57.48 -0.67 -12.17
N ARG A 167 -56.87 -0.18 -11.09
CA ARG A 167 -56.76 1.25 -10.74
C ARG A 167 -55.47 1.88 -11.28
N PHE A 168 -55.31 1.86 -12.61
CA PHE A 168 -54.07 2.26 -13.29
C PHE A 168 -53.64 3.72 -13.03
N TYR A 169 -54.57 4.64 -12.77
CA TYR A 169 -54.25 6.04 -12.46
C TYR A 169 -53.44 6.22 -11.18
N GLY A 170 -53.61 5.34 -10.18
CA GLY A 170 -52.78 5.35 -8.97
C GLY A 170 -51.32 4.99 -9.28
N ASN A 171 -51.11 4.00 -10.15
CA ASN A 171 -49.77 3.62 -10.61
C ASN A 171 -49.14 4.72 -11.48
N LEU A 172 -49.91 5.40 -12.33
CA LEU A 172 -49.44 6.54 -13.12
C LEU A 172 -49.00 7.71 -12.23
N ALA A 173 -49.79 8.07 -11.22
CA ALA A 173 -49.45 9.14 -10.29
C ALA A 173 -48.17 8.82 -9.49
N ALA A 174 -48.06 7.58 -8.99
CA ALA A 174 -46.86 7.12 -8.29
C ALA A 174 -45.62 7.11 -9.20
N GLY A 175 -45.78 6.68 -10.47
CA GLY A 175 -44.70 6.64 -11.45
C GLY A 175 -44.18 8.01 -11.90
N ILE A 176 -44.93 9.09 -11.67
CA ILE A 176 -44.46 10.47 -11.90
C ILE A 176 -43.84 11.06 -10.63
N ALA A 177 -44.50 10.90 -9.47
CA ALA A 177 -44.05 11.51 -8.22
C ALA A 177 -42.75 10.90 -7.70
N SER A 178 -42.61 9.57 -7.75
CA SER A 178 -41.45 8.87 -7.19
C SER A 178 -40.12 9.28 -7.83
N PRO A 179 -39.98 9.36 -9.16
CA PRO A 179 -38.75 9.85 -9.79
C PRO A 179 -38.43 11.30 -9.42
N ILE A 180 -39.43 12.18 -9.29
CA ILE A 180 -39.21 13.58 -8.89
C ILE A 180 -38.64 13.63 -7.46
N VAL A 181 -39.22 12.85 -6.55
CA VAL A 181 -38.72 12.74 -5.17
C VAL A 181 -37.30 12.17 -5.15
N LEU A 182 -37.02 11.13 -5.95
CA LEU A 182 -35.68 10.57 -6.10
C LEU A 182 -34.68 11.65 -6.52
N LEU A 183 -34.98 12.40 -7.58
CA LEU A 183 -34.08 13.43 -8.10
C LEU A 183 -33.79 14.52 -7.05
N VAL A 184 -34.83 15.06 -6.42
CA VAL A 184 -34.70 16.13 -5.41
C VAL A 184 -33.90 15.66 -4.21
N LEU A 185 -34.23 14.49 -3.66
CA LEU A 185 -33.51 13.93 -2.51
C LEU A 185 -32.08 13.52 -2.88
N ALA A 186 -31.86 12.93 -4.06
CA ALA A 186 -30.54 12.48 -4.48
C ALA A 186 -29.57 13.65 -4.63
N VAL A 187 -29.99 14.76 -5.26
CA VAL A 187 -29.17 15.97 -5.41
C VAL A 187 -28.77 16.55 -4.05
N TYR A 188 -29.68 16.55 -3.09
CA TYR A 188 -29.45 17.15 -1.77
C TYR A 188 -28.70 16.23 -0.80
N LEU A 189 -29.14 14.98 -0.66
CA LEU A 189 -28.64 14.03 0.35
C LEU A 189 -27.33 13.36 -0.08
N THR A 190 -27.16 13.01 -1.36
CA THR A 190 -25.94 12.33 -1.83
C THR A 190 -24.70 13.23 -1.64
N GLY A 191 -24.83 14.54 -1.90
CA GLY A 191 -23.73 15.48 -1.69
C GLY A 191 -23.38 15.73 -0.22
N ARG A 192 -24.28 15.44 0.73
CA ARG A 192 -24.06 15.67 2.17
C ARG A 192 -23.66 14.42 2.94
N TRP A 193 -24.23 13.27 2.59
CA TRP A 193 -24.07 12.01 3.32
C TRP A 193 -23.51 10.87 2.46
N GLY A 194 -22.94 11.20 1.29
CA GLY A 194 -22.33 10.24 0.37
C GLY A 194 -23.28 9.09 0.02
N LEU A 195 -22.77 7.86 0.10
CA LEU A 195 -23.51 6.64 -0.19
C LEU A 195 -24.79 6.49 0.66
N GLY A 196 -24.75 6.87 1.95
CA GLY A 196 -25.92 6.81 2.83
C GLY A 196 -27.04 7.75 2.39
N GLY A 197 -26.68 8.95 1.91
CA GLY A 197 -27.63 9.91 1.35
C GLY A 197 -28.25 9.43 0.04
N TYR A 198 -27.48 8.77 -0.80
CA TYR A 198 -27.95 8.14 -2.03
C TYR A 198 -29.00 7.05 -1.74
N ILE A 199 -28.70 6.12 -0.82
CA ILE A 199 -29.64 5.05 -0.41
C ILE A 199 -30.92 5.63 0.23
N ALA A 200 -30.78 6.67 1.06
CA ALA A 200 -31.94 7.35 1.65
C ALA A 200 -32.86 7.98 0.60
N SER A 201 -32.30 8.53 -0.49
CA SER A 201 -33.08 9.11 -1.58
C SER A 201 -33.95 8.07 -2.31
N LEU A 202 -33.44 6.84 -2.49
CA LEU A 202 -34.19 5.72 -3.06
C LEU A 202 -35.34 5.29 -2.15
N ALA A 203 -35.11 5.27 -0.84
CA ALA A 203 -36.14 4.92 0.12
C ALA A 203 -37.25 5.98 0.16
N GLY A 204 -36.89 7.27 0.10
CA GLY A 204 -37.85 8.37 0.01
C GLY A 204 -38.72 8.30 -1.25
N ALA A 205 -38.13 7.95 -2.39
CA ALA A 205 -38.85 7.72 -3.64
C ALA A 205 -39.90 6.61 -3.50
N GLY A 206 -39.50 5.43 -3.01
CA GLY A 206 -40.43 4.31 -2.79
C GLY A 206 -41.53 4.61 -1.75
N MET A 207 -41.22 5.42 -0.74
CA MET A 207 -42.20 5.86 0.27
C MET A 207 -43.27 6.75 -0.36
N SER A 208 -42.88 7.69 -1.23
CA SER A 208 -43.84 8.55 -1.95
C SER A 208 -44.81 7.74 -2.81
N ALA A 209 -44.31 6.72 -3.54
CA ALA A 209 -45.13 5.81 -4.32
C ALA A 209 -46.12 5.03 -3.43
N SER A 210 -45.65 4.58 -2.27
CA SER A 210 -46.47 3.84 -1.30
C SER A 210 -47.60 4.71 -0.74
N ILE A 211 -47.32 5.97 -0.37
CA ILE A 211 -48.33 6.92 0.15
C ILE A 211 -49.41 7.17 -0.89
N ILE A 212 -49.04 7.46 -2.15
CA ILE A 212 -49.98 7.71 -3.25
C ILE A 212 -50.85 6.47 -3.51
N GLY A 213 -50.23 5.29 -3.52
CA GLY A 213 -50.95 4.06 -3.75
C GLY A 213 -51.93 3.70 -2.62
N ILE A 214 -51.53 3.87 -1.35
CA ILE A 214 -52.42 3.69 -0.20
C ILE A 214 -53.59 4.68 -0.25
N ALA A 215 -53.33 5.95 -0.55
CA ALA A 215 -54.38 6.97 -0.70
C ALA A 215 -55.39 6.59 -1.79
N THR A 216 -54.92 6.03 -2.91
CA THR A 216 -55.76 5.56 -4.01
C THR A 216 -56.58 4.31 -3.65
N LEU A 217 -56.04 3.44 -2.79
CA LEU A 217 -56.73 2.24 -2.31
C LEU A 217 -57.73 2.54 -1.18
N ARG A 218 -57.59 3.65 -0.46
CA ARG A 218 -58.49 4.04 0.65
C ARG A 218 -59.97 4.08 0.24
N SER A 219 -60.28 4.63 -0.93
CA SER A 219 -61.65 4.71 -1.45
C SER A 219 -62.23 3.35 -1.84
N PHE A 220 -61.39 2.35 -2.11
CA PHE A 220 -61.82 0.97 -2.34
C PHE A 220 -62.19 0.26 -1.03
N TRP A 221 -61.38 0.45 0.02
CA TRP A 221 -61.57 -0.18 1.33
C TRP A 221 -62.84 0.26 2.04
N GLN A 222 -63.28 1.51 1.83
CA GLN A 222 -64.48 2.06 2.44
C GLN A 222 -65.79 1.55 1.80
N GLY A 223 -65.76 1.08 0.55
CA GLY A 223 -66.97 0.69 -0.20
C GLY A 223 -67.26 -0.81 -0.30
N SER A 224 -66.45 -1.68 0.32
CA SER A 224 -66.51 -3.14 0.16
C SER A 224 -66.88 -3.87 1.47
N GLY A 225 -67.83 -4.81 1.41
CA GLY A 225 -68.51 -5.48 2.55
C GLY A 225 -67.64 -6.21 3.60
N ARG A 226 -68.26 -7.02 4.48
CA ARG A 226 -67.54 -7.75 5.57
C ARG A 226 -66.54 -8.76 5.02
N ALA A 227 -65.38 -8.87 5.68
CA ALA A 227 -64.30 -9.78 5.32
C ALA A 227 -64.73 -11.26 5.47
N CYS A 228 -64.41 -12.11 4.49
CA CYS A 228 -64.75 -13.53 4.48
C CYS A 228 -63.48 -14.40 4.46
N SER A 229 -63.53 -15.59 5.06
CA SER A 229 -62.39 -16.52 5.09
C SER A 229 -62.12 -17.12 3.70
N TYR A 230 -60.85 -17.14 3.29
CA TYR A 230 -60.37 -17.80 2.06
C TYR A 230 -59.54 -19.06 2.37
N TYR A 231 -59.49 -19.49 3.64
CA TYR A 231 -58.70 -20.64 4.10
C TYR A 231 -59.05 -21.96 3.41
N SER A 232 -60.26 -22.11 2.88
CA SER A 232 -60.66 -23.29 2.10
C SER A 232 -59.81 -23.49 0.84
N GLU A 233 -59.18 -22.43 0.32
CA GLU A 233 -58.34 -22.45 -0.88
C GLU A 233 -56.84 -22.43 -0.56
N TRP A 234 -56.47 -22.47 0.74
CA TRP A 234 -55.09 -22.39 1.23
C TRP A 234 -54.16 -23.41 0.58
N ARG A 235 -54.60 -24.66 0.37
CA ARG A 235 -53.77 -25.69 -0.26
C ARG A 235 -53.32 -25.30 -1.67
N GLY A 236 -54.21 -24.69 -2.46
CA GLY A 236 -53.87 -24.20 -3.80
C GLY A 236 -52.95 -22.98 -3.76
N ILE A 237 -53.21 -22.06 -2.82
CA ILE A 237 -52.36 -20.87 -2.59
C ILE A 237 -50.95 -21.30 -2.15
N ALA A 238 -50.84 -22.26 -1.24
CA ALA A 238 -49.57 -22.75 -0.71
C ALA A 238 -48.73 -23.47 -1.77
N LEU A 239 -49.34 -24.30 -2.62
CA LEU A 239 -48.62 -24.97 -3.71
C LEU A 239 -48.12 -23.97 -4.77
N PHE A 240 -48.94 -22.98 -5.12
CA PHE A 240 -48.53 -21.91 -6.03
C PHE A 240 -47.40 -21.05 -5.42
N LEU A 241 -47.52 -20.72 -4.14
CA LEU A 241 -46.51 -19.99 -3.38
C LEU A 241 -45.19 -20.75 -3.30
N LEU A 242 -45.21 -22.06 -3.04
CA LEU A 242 -44.01 -22.88 -2.98
C LEU A 242 -43.27 -22.90 -4.32
N GLY A 243 -43.98 -23.14 -5.43
CA GLY A 243 -43.39 -23.11 -6.77
C GLY A 243 -42.78 -21.74 -7.12
N TYR A 244 -43.48 -20.66 -6.77
CA TYR A 244 -42.98 -19.30 -7.02
C TYR A 244 -41.80 -18.93 -6.11
N ILE A 245 -41.77 -19.36 -4.85
CA ILE A 245 -40.62 -19.12 -3.94
C ILE A 245 -39.34 -19.73 -4.54
N VAL A 246 -39.41 -20.96 -5.06
CA VAL A 246 -38.25 -21.62 -5.70
C VAL A 246 -37.80 -20.83 -6.93
N PHE A 247 -38.74 -20.40 -7.78
CA PHE A 247 -38.44 -19.53 -8.93
C PHE A 247 -37.74 -18.23 -8.49
N ALA A 248 -38.33 -17.55 -7.52
CA ALA A 248 -37.89 -16.24 -7.07
C ALA A 248 -36.52 -16.33 -6.38
N LEU A 249 -36.29 -17.37 -5.57
CA LEU A 249 -35.00 -17.61 -4.92
C LEU A 249 -33.90 -17.83 -5.95
N ALA A 250 -34.14 -18.70 -6.95
CA ALA A 250 -33.19 -18.91 -8.04
C ALA A 250 -32.92 -17.61 -8.80
N SER A 251 -33.97 -16.91 -9.24
CA SER A 251 -33.84 -15.65 -9.99
C SER A 251 -33.06 -14.57 -9.24
N ASN A 252 -33.26 -14.42 -7.93
CA ASN A 252 -32.57 -13.40 -7.13
C ASN A 252 -31.14 -13.81 -6.75
N MET A 253 -30.85 -15.10 -6.57
CA MET A 253 -29.50 -15.60 -6.31
C MET A 253 -28.53 -15.20 -7.44
N ARG A 254 -29.00 -15.30 -8.69
CA ARG A 254 -28.31 -14.82 -9.89
C ARG A 254 -28.00 -13.33 -9.85
N SER A 255 -28.97 -12.49 -9.47
CA SER A 255 -28.77 -11.04 -9.37
C SER A 255 -27.84 -10.63 -8.24
N PHE A 256 -27.63 -11.50 -7.24
CA PHE A 256 -26.76 -11.25 -6.11
C PHE A 256 -25.31 -11.66 -6.36
N ILE A 257 -25.07 -12.89 -6.81
CA ILE A 257 -23.74 -13.48 -6.81
C ILE A 257 -22.78 -12.79 -7.77
N GLY A 258 -23.23 -12.39 -8.96
CA GLY A 258 -22.37 -11.74 -9.96
C GLY A 258 -21.75 -10.43 -9.45
N PRO A 259 -22.55 -9.39 -9.15
CA PRO A 259 -22.03 -8.11 -8.65
C PRO A 259 -21.28 -8.27 -7.31
N PHE A 260 -21.76 -9.13 -6.43
CA PHE A 260 -21.10 -9.40 -5.15
C PHE A 260 -19.71 -10.02 -5.35
N ALA A 261 -19.57 -10.99 -6.25
CA ALA A 261 -18.27 -11.59 -6.57
C ALA A 261 -17.31 -10.58 -7.19
N ILE A 262 -17.78 -9.70 -8.07
CA ILE A 262 -16.96 -8.64 -8.67
C ILE A 262 -16.40 -7.71 -7.57
N GLN A 263 -17.25 -7.16 -6.69
CA GLN A 263 -16.81 -6.28 -5.60
C GLN A 263 -15.91 -7.00 -4.58
N HIS A 264 -16.25 -8.24 -4.23
CA HIS A 264 -15.53 -8.97 -3.18
C HIS A 264 -14.17 -9.49 -3.64
N PHE A 265 -14.04 -9.92 -4.90
CA PHE A 265 -12.83 -10.60 -5.39
C PHE A 265 -11.96 -9.79 -6.33
N LEU A 266 -12.53 -8.88 -7.12
CA LEU A 266 -11.77 -8.08 -8.11
C LEU A 266 -11.44 -6.66 -7.60
N GLY A 267 -12.09 -6.22 -6.52
CA GLY A 267 -11.82 -4.94 -5.87
C GLY A 267 -12.64 -3.77 -6.45
N PRO A 268 -12.47 -2.56 -5.87
CA PRO A 268 -13.35 -1.42 -6.13
C PRO A 268 -13.21 -0.82 -7.54
N GLU A 269 -12.04 -0.95 -8.19
CA GLU A 269 -11.83 -0.43 -9.55
C GLU A 269 -12.65 -1.21 -10.58
N ASP A 270 -12.51 -2.54 -10.63
CA ASP A 270 -13.28 -3.41 -11.53
C ASP A 270 -14.79 -3.33 -11.25
N ALA A 271 -15.17 -3.22 -9.97
CA ALA A 271 -16.56 -3.11 -9.58
C ALA A 271 -17.20 -1.76 -9.94
N SER A 272 -16.46 -0.65 -9.78
CA SER A 272 -16.93 0.67 -10.22
C SER A 272 -16.98 0.78 -11.75
N GLY A 273 -16.04 0.17 -12.46
CA GLY A 273 -16.06 0.02 -13.92
C GLY A 273 -17.25 -0.80 -14.41
N TYR A 274 -17.49 -1.97 -13.82
CA TYR A 274 -18.67 -2.79 -14.07
C TYR A 274 -19.96 -2.03 -13.79
N TYR A 275 -20.06 -1.36 -12.62
CA TYR A 275 -21.20 -0.52 -12.27
C TYR A 275 -21.48 0.50 -13.37
N MET A 276 -20.47 1.25 -13.80
CA MET A 276 -20.65 2.32 -14.77
C MET A 276 -21.13 1.80 -16.13
N VAL A 277 -20.48 0.77 -16.67
CA VAL A 277 -20.88 0.19 -17.96
C VAL A 277 -22.25 -0.49 -17.87
N SER A 278 -22.59 -1.11 -16.74
CA SER A 278 -23.90 -1.73 -16.52
C SER A 278 -25.07 -0.75 -16.62
N ARG A 279 -24.90 0.52 -16.25
CA ARG A 279 -25.95 1.55 -16.37
C ARG A 279 -26.41 1.77 -17.81
N PHE A 280 -25.48 1.67 -18.76
CA PHE A 280 -25.79 1.73 -20.19
C PHE A 280 -26.36 0.40 -20.69
N GLY A 281 -25.82 -0.73 -20.21
CA GLY A 281 -26.36 -2.06 -20.53
C GLY A 281 -27.83 -2.21 -20.14
N TYR A 282 -28.24 -1.70 -18.98
CA TYR A 282 -29.64 -1.78 -18.50
C TYR A 282 -30.65 -1.01 -19.37
N LEU A 283 -30.21 -0.12 -20.26
CA LEU A 283 -31.10 0.52 -21.24
C LEU A 283 -31.79 -0.51 -22.15
N THR A 284 -31.13 -1.64 -22.41
CA THR A 284 -31.69 -2.78 -23.16
C THR A 284 -32.88 -3.43 -22.43
N HIS A 285 -32.80 -3.49 -21.09
CA HIS A 285 -33.84 -4.04 -20.24
C HIS A 285 -35.05 -3.10 -20.12
N TYR A 286 -34.82 -1.79 -19.99
CA TYR A 286 -35.92 -0.82 -19.87
C TYR A 286 -36.88 -0.89 -21.07
N MET A 287 -36.34 -1.05 -22.27
CA MET A 287 -37.16 -1.14 -23.49
C MET A 287 -38.04 -2.41 -23.53
N SER A 288 -37.60 -3.52 -22.94
CA SER A 288 -38.29 -4.80 -22.95
C SER A 288 -39.22 -5.07 -21.75
N ALA A 289 -38.89 -4.54 -20.57
CA ALA A 289 -39.65 -4.76 -19.32
C ALA A 289 -41.13 -4.32 -19.41
N ALA A 290 -41.43 -3.29 -20.21
CA ALA A 290 -42.79 -2.81 -20.42
C ALA A 290 -43.70 -3.86 -21.09
N VAL A 291 -43.14 -4.70 -21.97
CA VAL A 291 -43.88 -5.78 -22.64
C VAL A 291 -44.33 -6.83 -21.62
N GLY A 292 -43.46 -7.21 -20.67
CA GLY A 292 -43.78 -8.19 -19.62
C GLY A 292 -44.86 -7.71 -18.65
N PHE A 293 -44.75 -6.47 -18.15
CA PHE A 293 -45.72 -5.90 -17.20
C PHE A 293 -47.14 -5.82 -17.78
N VAL A 294 -47.23 -5.56 -19.08
CA VAL A 294 -48.49 -5.43 -19.81
C VAL A 294 -49.02 -6.78 -20.26
N ALA A 295 -48.17 -7.72 -20.69
CA ALA A 295 -48.59 -9.02 -21.22
C ALA A 295 -49.11 -9.98 -20.15
N PHE A 296 -48.64 -9.86 -18.89
CA PHE A 296 -48.96 -10.79 -17.81
C PHE A 296 -50.48 -10.95 -17.52
N PRO A 297 -51.28 -9.87 -17.36
CA PRO A 297 -52.73 -9.98 -17.18
C PRO A 297 -53.45 -10.64 -18.37
N PHE A 298 -52.96 -10.43 -19.61
CA PHE A 298 -53.54 -11.08 -20.79
C PHE A 298 -53.19 -12.55 -20.89
N PHE A 299 -51.98 -12.95 -20.50
CA PHE A 299 -51.64 -14.37 -20.39
C PHE A 299 -52.57 -15.08 -19.41
N ALA A 300 -52.83 -14.46 -18.25
CA ALA A 300 -53.73 -15.01 -17.24
C ALA A 300 -55.20 -15.06 -17.73
N GLU A 301 -55.69 -14.04 -18.43
CA GLU A 301 -57.07 -13.99 -18.93
C GLU A 301 -57.31 -14.93 -20.15
N HIS A 302 -56.38 -14.99 -21.09
CA HIS A 302 -56.54 -15.74 -22.33
C HIS A 302 -56.48 -17.26 -22.11
N GLN A 303 -55.69 -17.70 -21.13
CA GLN A 303 -55.59 -19.11 -20.77
C GLN A 303 -56.89 -19.66 -20.13
N HIS A 304 -57.69 -18.79 -19.50
CA HIS A 304 -58.94 -19.16 -18.85
C HIS A 304 -60.13 -19.27 -19.82
N LYS A 305 -60.04 -18.67 -21.02
CA LYS A 305 -61.14 -18.56 -21.99
C LYS A 305 -61.06 -19.52 -23.19
N THR A 306 -59.89 -19.93 -23.68
CA THR A 306 -59.80 -20.62 -24.99
C THR A 306 -58.88 -21.84 -25.08
N GLY A 307 -58.06 -22.16 -24.08
CA GLY A 307 -57.25 -23.40 -24.07
C GLY A 307 -56.31 -23.64 -25.27
N GLN A 308 -56.15 -22.68 -26.19
CA GLN A 308 -55.37 -22.81 -27.43
C GLN A 308 -54.07 -22.00 -27.43
N LYS A 309 -53.13 -22.46 -28.26
CA LYS A 309 -51.74 -21.99 -28.42
C LYS A 309 -51.68 -20.48 -28.71
N SER A 310 -50.99 -19.74 -27.83
CA SER A 310 -50.86 -18.29 -27.93
C SER A 310 -49.84 -17.88 -29.00
N ILE A 311 -50.33 -17.45 -30.17
CA ILE A 311 -49.54 -16.71 -31.19
C ILE A 311 -48.90 -15.47 -30.56
N PHE A 312 -49.58 -14.88 -29.57
CA PHE A 312 -49.14 -13.70 -28.83
C PHE A 312 -47.84 -13.93 -28.03
N LEU A 313 -47.59 -15.13 -27.50
CA LEU A 313 -46.31 -15.44 -26.83
C LEU A 313 -45.14 -15.36 -27.81
N LYS A 314 -45.29 -15.90 -29.02
CA LYS A 314 -44.25 -15.87 -30.05
C LYS A 314 -43.96 -14.44 -30.51
N GLN A 315 -45.00 -13.62 -30.66
CA GLN A 315 -44.88 -12.21 -30.99
C GLN A 315 -44.18 -11.42 -29.86
N ALA A 316 -44.55 -11.65 -28.60
CA ALA A 316 -43.95 -10.98 -27.45
C ALA A 316 -42.45 -11.32 -27.31
N ILE A 317 -42.08 -12.59 -27.49
CA ILE A 317 -40.68 -13.04 -27.49
C ILE A 317 -39.91 -12.41 -28.65
N PHE A 318 -40.46 -12.43 -29.87
CA PHE A 318 -39.81 -11.88 -31.06
C PHE A 318 -39.55 -10.37 -30.92
N VAL A 319 -40.56 -9.60 -30.50
CA VAL A 319 -40.44 -8.15 -30.30
C VAL A 319 -39.41 -7.86 -29.20
N THR A 320 -39.45 -8.59 -28.10
CA THR A 320 -38.49 -8.43 -26.99
C THR A 320 -37.06 -8.70 -27.44
N MET A 321 -36.85 -9.76 -28.23
CA MET A 321 -35.54 -10.09 -28.78
C MET A 321 -35.04 -9.03 -29.76
N LEU A 322 -35.89 -8.59 -30.69
CA LEU A 322 -35.55 -7.57 -31.69
C LEU A 322 -35.12 -6.26 -31.02
N VAL A 323 -35.90 -5.78 -30.05
CA VAL A 323 -35.62 -4.55 -29.31
C VAL A 323 -34.34 -4.68 -28.49
N SER A 324 -34.15 -5.80 -27.79
CA SER A 324 -32.96 -6.00 -26.95
C SER A 324 -31.68 -6.10 -27.77
N VAL A 325 -31.72 -6.76 -28.93
CA VAL A 325 -30.58 -6.83 -29.87
C VAL A 325 -30.27 -5.45 -30.46
N ALA A 326 -31.29 -4.74 -30.95
CA ALA A 326 -31.11 -3.41 -31.53
C ALA A 326 -30.48 -2.43 -30.51
N THR A 327 -30.99 -2.39 -29.28
CA THR A 327 -30.43 -1.53 -28.23
C THR A 327 -29.02 -1.97 -27.82
N SER A 328 -28.72 -3.27 -27.78
CA SER A 328 -27.38 -3.78 -27.45
C SER A 328 -26.33 -3.34 -28.48
N ILE A 329 -26.68 -3.36 -29.77
CA ILE A 329 -25.81 -2.87 -30.86
C ILE A 329 -25.55 -1.37 -30.67
N VAL A 330 -26.61 -0.58 -30.44
CA VAL A 330 -26.48 0.87 -30.24
C VAL A 330 -25.57 1.19 -29.05
N VAL A 331 -25.77 0.53 -27.90
CA VAL A 331 -24.95 0.76 -26.71
C VAL A 331 -23.49 0.35 -26.97
N SER A 332 -23.26 -0.82 -27.57
CA SER A 332 -21.90 -1.32 -27.80
C SER A 332 -21.08 -0.42 -28.73
N VAL A 333 -21.73 0.20 -29.73
CA VAL A 333 -21.07 1.13 -30.67
C VAL A 333 -20.87 2.52 -30.06
N LEU A 334 -21.87 3.04 -29.34
CA LEU A 334 -21.85 4.43 -28.88
C LEU A 334 -21.19 4.62 -27.50
N LEU A 335 -20.96 3.55 -26.73
CA LEU A 335 -20.46 3.70 -25.35
C LEU A 335 -19.11 4.41 -25.27
N GLY A 336 -18.12 4.02 -26.10
CA GLY A 336 -16.81 4.66 -26.12
C GLY A 336 -16.89 6.18 -26.37
N PRO A 337 -17.53 6.61 -27.48
CA PRO A 337 -17.79 8.02 -27.73
C PRO A 337 -18.53 8.72 -26.58
N VAL A 338 -19.56 8.09 -26.01
CA VAL A 338 -20.35 8.68 -24.92
C VAL A 338 -19.52 8.87 -23.65
N LEU A 339 -18.72 7.88 -23.24
CA LEU A 339 -17.83 7.99 -22.09
C LEU A 339 -16.73 9.05 -22.31
N SER A 340 -16.37 9.34 -23.56
CA SER A 340 -15.38 10.38 -23.87
C SER A 340 -15.89 11.83 -23.70
N LEU A 341 -17.22 12.03 -23.67
CA LEU A 341 -17.88 13.35 -23.60
C LEU A 341 -17.65 14.07 -22.28
N ARG A 342 -17.34 13.35 -21.19
CA ARG A 342 -17.17 13.91 -19.85
C ARG A 342 -15.84 13.46 -19.25
N PRO A 343 -15.03 14.37 -18.68
CA PRO A 343 -13.77 14.01 -18.04
C PRO A 343 -13.93 12.92 -16.97
N GLU A 344 -14.99 13.00 -16.16
CA GLU A 344 -15.28 12.08 -15.06
C GLU A 344 -15.60 10.66 -15.55
N TRP A 345 -15.99 10.50 -16.82
CA TRP A 345 -16.32 9.22 -17.43
C TRP A 345 -15.12 8.56 -18.13
N ARG A 346 -14.05 9.31 -18.41
CA ARG A 346 -12.88 8.82 -19.15
C ARG A 346 -12.12 7.73 -18.41
N THR A 347 -12.14 7.76 -17.07
CA THR A 347 -11.57 6.71 -16.22
C THR A 347 -12.16 5.33 -16.51
N TYR A 348 -13.38 5.27 -17.06
CA TYR A 348 -14.06 4.00 -17.36
C TYR A 348 -13.89 3.53 -18.82
N LEU A 349 -13.10 4.23 -19.64
CA LEU A 349 -12.87 3.84 -21.05
C LEU A 349 -12.23 2.45 -21.19
N GLY A 350 -11.40 2.04 -20.22
CA GLY A 350 -10.83 0.69 -20.17
C GLY A 350 -11.85 -0.44 -20.09
N TYR A 351 -13.11 -0.14 -19.74
CA TYR A 351 -14.18 -1.13 -19.62
C TYR A 351 -15.10 -1.20 -20.85
N VAL A 352 -14.88 -0.37 -21.88
CA VAL A 352 -15.65 -0.39 -23.14
C VAL A 352 -15.63 -1.77 -23.82
N PRO A 353 -14.53 -2.54 -23.85
CA PRO A 353 -14.53 -3.88 -24.45
C PRO A 353 -15.57 -4.83 -23.82
N TYR A 354 -15.92 -4.63 -22.55
CA TYR A 354 -16.91 -5.45 -21.84
C TYR A 354 -18.37 -5.05 -22.12
N ALA A 355 -18.61 -3.96 -22.85
CA ALA A 355 -19.96 -3.46 -23.13
C ALA A 355 -20.86 -4.51 -23.79
N GLY A 356 -20.32 -5.28 -24.74
CA GLY A 356 -21.05 -6.36 -25.41
C GLY A 356 -21.53 -7.45 -24.45
N TRP A 357 -20.67 -7.85 -23.51
CA TRP A 357 -20.96 -8.87 -22.50
C TRP A 357 -22.04 -8.37 -21.54
N ILE A 358 -21.90 -7.14 -21.07
CA ILE A 358 -22.84 -6.52 -20.14
C ILE A 358 -24.22 -6.31 -20.80
N CYS A 359 -24.25 -5.88 -22.07
CA CYS A 359 -25.49 -5.81 -22.86
C CYS A 359 -26.14 -7.19 -23.03
N ALA A 360 -25.36 -8.24 -23.32
CA ALA A 360 -25.89 -9.60 -23.43
C ALA A 360 -26.46 -10.10 -22.09
N ILE A 361 -25.76 -9.83 -20.97
CA ILE A 361 -26.23 -10.15 -19.61
C ILE A 361 -27.56 -9.47 -19.30
N ALA A 362 -27.80 -8.25 -19.80
CA ALA A 362 -29.04 -7.51 -19.61
C ALA A 362 -30.16 -7.93 -20.58
N ALA A 363 -29.82 -8.22 -21.85
CA ALA A 363 -30.77 -8.51 -22.92
C ALA A 363 -31.36 -9.94 -22.85
N LEU A 364 -30.53 -10.96 -22.62
CA LEU A 364 -30.95 -12.36 -22.65
C LEU A 364 -32.03 -12.69 -21.58
N PRO A 365 -31.93 -12.20 -20.33
CA PRO A 365 -32.98 -12.40 -19.33
C PRO A 365 -34.33 -11.79 -19.70
N ALA A 366 -34.39 -10.75 -20.53
CA ALA A 366 -35.65 -10.14 -20.92
C ALA A 366 -36.55 -11.15 -21.68
N VAL A 367 -35.94 -11.99 -22.52
CA VAL A 367 -36.64 -13.06 -23.23
C VAL A 367 -37.06 -14.19 -22.27
N GLU A 368 -36.18 -14.56 -21.34
CA GLU A 368 -36.49 -15.53 -20.28
C GLU A 368 -37.70 -15.09 -19.44
N GLN A 369 -37.77 -13.80 -19.09
CA GLN A 369 -38.85 -13.23 -18.30
C GLN A 369 -40.21 -13.35 -18.99
N VAL A 370 -40.30 -13.11 -20.30
CA VAL A 370 -41.58 -13.23 -21.05
C VAL A 370 -42.09 -14.68 -21.03
N TYR A 371 -41.19 -15.65 -21.21
CA TYR A 371 -41.56 -17.07 -21.20
C TYR A 371 -41.97 -17.56 -19.81
N THR A 372 -41.15 -17.29 -18.80
CA THR A 372 -41.43 -17.69 -17.41
C THR A 372 -42.69 -17.00 -16.87
N ALA A 373 -42.92 -15.74 -17.22
CA ALA A 373 -44.15 -15.02 -16.91
C ALA A 373 -45.40 -15.73 -17.49
N HIS A 374 -45.33 -16.24 -18.72
CA HIS A 374 -46.42 -17.00 -19.34
C HIS A 374 -46.71 -18.32 -18.59
N GLU A 375 -45.67 -19.09 -18.26
CA GLU A 375 -45.82 -20.38 -17.55
C GLU A 375 -46.30 -20.18 -16.10
N ILE A 376 -45.79 -19.17 -15.39
CA ILE A 376 -46.22 -18.81 -14.03
C ILE A 376 -47.67 -18.34 -14.02
N ALA A 377 -48.08 -17.49 -14.98
CA ALA A 377 -49.48 -17.08 -15.13
C ALA A 377 -50.39 -18.31 -15.32
N GLY A 378 -49.87 -19.35 -15.99
CA GLY A 378 -50.53 -20.62 -16.16
C GLY A 378 -50.38 -21.65 -15.05
N ARG A 379 -49.79 -21.26 -13.91
CA ARG A 379 -49.51 -22.14 -12.75
C ARG A 379 -48.70 -23.40 -13.12
N ARG A 380 -47.90 -23.32 -14.17
CA ARG A 380 -47.03 -24.39 -14.67
C ARG A 380 -45.59 -24.09 -14.27
N PHE A 381 -45.04 -24.94 -13.41
CA PHE A 381 -43.67 -24.77 -12.89
C PHE A 381 -42.69 -25.84 -13.41
N SER A 382 -43.06 -26.62 -14.43
CA SER A 382 -42.19 -27.65 -15.00
C SER A 382 -40.88 -27.09 -15.56
N PHE A 383 -40.85 -25.83 -15.99
CA PHE A 383 -39.64 -25.15 -16.43
C PHE A 383 -38.58 -24.99 -15.32
N LEU A 384 -38.98 -25.06 -14.02
CA LEU A 384 -38.07 -24.95 -12.89
C LEU A 384 -37.00 -26.04 -12.84
N TRP A 385 -37.30 -27.22 -13.40
CA TRP A 385 -36.35 -28.33 -13.50
C TRP A 385 -35.12 -27.98 -14.36
N ILE A 386 -35.23 -26.99 -15.22
CA ILE A 386 -34.11 -26.43 -15.99
C ILE A 386 -33.63 -25.13 -15.35
N PHE A 387 -34.59 -24.26 -14.98
CA PHE A 387 -34.30 -22.92 -14.52
C PHE A 387 -33.48 -22.86 -13.22
N ALA A 388 -33.88 -23.60 -12.19
CA ALA A 388 -33.17 -23.55 -10.91
C ALA A 388 -31.76 -24.17 -11.00
N PRO A 389 -31.55 -25.37 -11.57
CA PRO A 389 -30.21 -25.95 -11.66
C PRO A 389 -29.22 -25.14 -12.48
N VAL A 390 -29.63 -24.57 -13.62
CA VAL A 390 -28.72 -23.75 -14.45
C VAL A 390 -28.27 -22.50 -13.71
N ILE A 391 -29.13 -21.87 -12.91
CA ILE A 391 -28.75 -20.73 -12.08
C ILE A 391 -27.84 -21.13 -10.91
N MET A 392 -28.12 -22.28 -10.28
CA MET A 392 -27.24 -22.80 -9.23
C MET A 392 -25.85 -23.08 -9.78
N LEU A 393 -25.75 -23.64 -11.00
CA LEU A 393 -24.48 -23.86 -11.69
C LEU A 393 -23.80 -22.54 -12.05
N GLU A 394 -24.50 -21.57 -12.62
CA GLU A 394 -23.96 -20.23 -12.89
C GLU A 394 -23.35 -19.60 -11.64
N SER A 395 -24.12 -19.62 -10.55
CA SER A 395 -23.75 -19.08 -9.26
C SER A 395 -22.53 -19.80 -8.66
N ALA A 396 -22.53 -21.12 -8.75
CA ALA A 396 -21.42 -21.96 -8.30
C ALA A 396 -20.15 -21.67 -9.11
N SER A 397 -20.24 -21.57 -10.44
CA SER A 397 -19.11 -21.30 -11.33
C SER A 397 -18.53 -19.90 -11.16
N ILE A 398 -19.32 -18.93 -10.67
CA ILE A 398 -18.85 -17.57 -10.36
C ILE A 398 -18.27 -17.50 -8.94
N TYR A 399 -18.82 -18.21 -7.96
CA TYR A 399 -18.48 -17.98 -6.54
C TYR A 399 -17.53 -19.03 -5.95
N LEU A 400 -17.65 -20.31 -6.33
CA LEU A 400 -16.83 -21.40 -5.79
C LEU A 400 -15.33 -21.26 -6.13
N PRO A 401 -14.92 -20.84 -7.35
CA PRO A 401 -13.49 -20.67 -7.67
C PRO A 401 -12.80 -19.61 -6.80
N PHE A 402 -13.57 -18.71 -6.19
CA PHE A 402 -13.04 -17.59 -5.42
C PHE A 402 -13.19 -17.76 -3.89
N THR A 403 -14.02 -18.70 -3.41
CA THR A 403 -14.22 -19.00 -1.97
C THR A 403 -13.51 -20.29 -1.52
N TRP A 404 -12.23 -20.36 -1.90
CA TRP A 404 -11.33 -21.52 -1.78
C TRP A 404 -11.22 -22.18 -0.39
N ILE A 405 -11.53 -21.49 0.71
CA ILE A 405 -11.40 -22.04 2.06
C ILE A 405 -12.57 -22.97 2.42
N VAL A 406 -13.78 -22.69 1.91
CA VAL A 406 -15.01 -23.37 2.34
C VAL A 406 -15.27 -24.64 1.54
N THR A 407 -14.83 -24.68 0.29
CA THR A 407 -15.23 -25.70 -0.70
C THR A 407 -14.14 -26.74 -0.94
N LYS A 408 -12.88 -26.42 -0.63
CA LYS A 408 -11.71 -27.31 -0.74
C LYS A 408 -11.89 -28.69 -0.10
N PRO A 409 -12.55 -28.84 1.08
CA PRO A 409 -12.75 -30.16 1.68
C PRO A 409 -13.72 -31.08 0.93
N PHE A 410 -14.56 -30.54 0.04
CA PHE A 410 -15.71 -31.26 -0.52
C PHE A 410 -15.56 -31.67 -1.98
N LEU A 411 -14.45 -31.30 -2.63
CA LEU A 411 -14.23 -31.53 -4.06
C LEU A 411 -12.86 -32.20 -4.28
N PRO A 412 -12.73 -33.15 -5.24
CA PRO A 412 -11.47 -33.85 -5.50
C PRO A 412 -10.35 -32.88 -5.88
N GLU A 413 -9.15 -33.11 -5.35
CA GLU A 413 -7.96 -32.28 -5.58
C GLU A 413 -7.61 -32.12 -7.07
N THR A 414 -7.89 -33.14 -7.88
CA THR A 414 -7.73 -33.11 -9.34
C THR A 414 -8.69 -32.15 -10.02
N LEU A 415 -9.97 -32.13 -9.61
CA LEU A 415 -10.96 -31.20 -10.14
C LEU A 415 -10.58 -29.75 -9.77
N TRP A 416 -10.01 -29.57 -8.57
CA TRP A 416 -9.55 -28.26 -8.12
C TRP A 416 -8.36 -27.72 -8.87
N THR A 417 -7.36 -28.57 -9.11
CA THR A 417 -6.16 -28.16 -9.86
C THR A 417 -6.52 -27.72 -11.28
N VAL A 418 -7.55 -28.34 -11.87
CA VAL A 418 -8.11 -27.90 -13.16
C VAL A 418 -8.79 -26.54 -13.02
N ILE A 419 -9.73 -26.39 -12.07
CA ILE A 419 -10.46 -25.13 -11.87
C ILE A 419 -9.51 -23.96 -11.60
N ASP A 420 -8.51 -24.12 -10.73
CA ASP A 420 -7.54 -23.06 -10.38
C ASP A 420 -6.67 -22.65 -11.57
N ARG A 421 -6.28 -23.61 -12.44
CA ARG A 421 -5.52 -23.32 -13.67
C ARG A 421 -6.39 -22.72 -14.79
N THR A 422 -7.68 -23.01 -14.82
CA THR A 422 -8.59 -22.61 -15.92
C THR A 422 -9.44 -21.38 -15.63
N CYS A 423 -9.56 -20.94 -14.37
CA CYS A 423 -10.41 -19.82 -13.97
C CYS A 423 -9.56 -18.57 -13.65
N PRO A 424 -9.19 -17.74 -14.63
CA PRO A 424 -8.51 -16.49 -14.35
C PRO A 424 -9.42 -15.60 -13.49
N ARG A 425 -8.87 -15.05 -12.41
CA ARG A 425 -9.56 -14.11 -11.51
C ARG A 425 -9.71 -12.75 -12.19
N SER A 426 -10.50 -12.69 -13.26
CA SER A 426 -10.68 -11.50 -14.09
C SER A 426 -12.16 -11.17 -14.29
N LEU A 427 -12.44 -9.90 -14.57
CA LEU A 427 -13.78 -9.44 -14.91
C LEU A 427 -14.31 -10.16 -16.18
N CYS A 428 -13.45 -10.37 -17.17
CA CYS A 428 -13.79 -11.07 -18.41
C CYS A 428 -14.33 -12.49 -18.15
N TYR A 429 -13.70 -13.25 -17.24
CA TYR A 429 -14.14 -14.60 -16.88
C TYR A 429 -15.54 -14.59 -16.28
N ILE A 430 -15.79 -13.72 -15.30
CA ILE A 430 -17.10 -13.62 -14.63
C ILE A 430 -18.18 -13.25 -15.66
N LEU A 431 -17.94 -12.24 -16.49
CA LEU A 431 -18.89 -11.80 -17.51
C LEU A 431 -19.16 -12.87 -18.57
N THR A 432 -18.12 -13.55 -19.05
CA THR A 432 -18.25 -14.63 -20.05
C THR A 432 -19.03 -15.81 -19.48
N THR A 433 -18.75 -16.17 -18.22
CA THR A 433 -19.51 -17.19 -17.49
C THR A 433 -20.99 -16.81 -17.39
N MET A 434 -21.30 -15.58 -17.01
CA MET A 434 -22.68 -15.09 -16.95
C MET A 434 -23.37 -15.19 -18.32
N VAL A 435 -22.75 -14.71 -19.40
CA VAL A 435 -23.32 -14.80 -20.77
C VAL A 435 -23.54 -16.25 -21.18
N PHE A 436 -22.57 -17.12 -20.96
CA PHE A 436 -22.65 -18.54 -21.28
C PHE A 436 -23.88 -19.19 -20.64
N TYR A 437 -24.07 -19.03 -19.34
CA TYR A 437 -25.21 -19.61 -18.63
C TYR A 437 -26.56 -19.01 -19.06
N ARG A 438 -26.58 -17.76 -19.53
CA ARG A 438 -27.79 -17.14 -20.12
C ARG A 438 -28.17 -17.80 -21.45
N ILE A 439 -27.20 -18.11 -22.29
CA ILE A 439 -27.43 -18.84 -23.54
C ILE A 439 -27.94 -20.26 -23.24
N VAL A 440 -27.29 -20.97 -22.31
CA VAL A 440 -27.72 -22.31 -21.87
C VAL A 440 -29.15 -22.28 -21.34
N MET A 441 -29.51 -21.27 -20.55
CA MET A 441 -30.87 -21.08 -20.04
C MET A 441 -31.88 -20.95 -21.18
N LEU A 442 -31.62 -20.06 -22.15
CA LEU A 442 -32.52 -19.84 -23.28
C LEU A 442 -32.73 -21.09 -24.12
N LEU A 443 -31.66 -21.84 -24.41
CA LEU A 443 -31.75 -23.12 -25.14
C LEU A 443 -32.58 -24.14 -24.35
N GLY A 444 -32.37 -24.23 -23.04
CA GLY A 444 -33.15 -25.11 -22.17
C GLY A 444 -34.64 -24.76 -22.12
N LEU A 445 -34.97 -23.47 -22.01
CA LEU A 445 -36.36 -22.99 -22.04
C LEU A 445 -37.02 -23.19 -23.41
N ALA A 446 -36.27 -23.01 -24.51
CA ALA A 446 -36.75 -23.30 -25.87
C ALA A 446 -37.05 -24.80 -26.06
N ALA A 447 -36.19 -25.69 -25.56
CA ALA A 447 -36.41 -27.13 -25.57
C ALA A 447 -37.64 -27.51 -24.73
N HIS A 448 -37.80 -26.92 -23.54
CA HIS A 448 -38.99 -27.11 -22.70
C HIS A 448 -40.27 -26.64 -23.40
N TYR A 449 -40.24 -25.48 -24.05
CA TYR A 449 -41.37 -24.98 -24.85
C TYR A 449 -41.73 -25.94 -25.99
N TRP A 450 -40.73 -26.48 -26.69
CA TRP A 450 -40.96 -27.42 -27.79
C TRP A 450 -41.58 -28.74 -27.29
N ALA A 451 -41.02 -29.32 -26.22
CA ALA A 451 -41.52 -30.57 -25.63
C ALA A 451 -42.94 -30.44 -25.06
N THR A 452 -43.29 -29.29 -24.48
CA THR A 452 -44.63 -29.06 -23.91
C THR A 452 -45.69 -28.76 -24.97
N HIS A 453 -45.33 -28.17 -26.11
CA HIS A 453 -46.29 -27.73 -27.13
C HIS A 453 -46.34 -28.61 -28.39
N HIS A 454 -45.41 -29.54 -28.59
CA HIS A 454 -45.40 -30.51 -29.68
C HIS A 454 -45.41 -31.93 -29.09
N LYS A 455 -46.58 -32.61 -29.18
CA LYS A 455 -46.79 -33.98 -28.71
C LYS A 455 -45.81 -34.94 -29.41
N THR A 456 -44.65 -35.17 -28.81
CA THR A 456 -43.78 -36.29 -29.15
C THR A 456 -43.56 -37.09 -27.87
N GLY A 457 -43.90 -38.37 -27.93
CA GLY A 457 -43.77 -39.29 -26.81
C GLY A 457 -42.31 -39.44 -26.40
N SER A 458 -42.09 -39.55 -25.10
CA SER A 458 -40.88 -40.10 -24.46
C SER A 458 -39.54 -39.71 -25.11
N ALA A 459 -39.19 -38.43 -25.08
CA ALA A 459 -37.78 -38.05 -25.03
C ALA A 459 -37.50 -37.57 -23.61
N SER A 460 -37.02 -38.46 -22.74
CA SER A 460 -36.36 -38.03 -21.51
C SER A 460 -35.09 -37.28 -21.93
N PHE A 461 -35.22 -35.99 -22.21
CA PHE A 461 -34.13 -35.10 -22.55
C PHE A 461 -33.31 -34.93 -21.28
N SER A 462 -32.34 -35.83 -21.06
CA SER A 462 -31.64 -35.89 -19.79
C SER A 462 -30.83 -34.60 -19.62
N ALA A 463 -31.15 -33.81 -18.60
CA ALA A 463 -30.39 -32.62 -18.22
C ALA A 463 -28.88 -32.92 -18.10
N SER A 464 -28.51 -34.17 -17.79
CA SER A 464 -27.14 -34.67 -17.75
C SER A 464 -26.36 -34.52 -19.06
N ARG A 465 -27.00 -34.67 -20.24
CA ARG A 465 -26.33 -34.52 -21.55
C ARG A 465 -26.12 -33.06 -21.91
N LEU A 466 -27.03 -32.17 -21.49
CA LEU A 466 -26.90 -30.72 -21.68
C LEU A 466 -25.84 -30.13 -20.75
N VAL A 467 -25.75 -30.64 -19.51
CA VAL A 467 -24.69 -30.29 -18.56
C VAL A 467 -23.34 -30.85 -19.00
N ALA A 468 -23.28 -32.09 -19.50
CA ALA A 468 -22.05 -32.66 -20.06
C ALA A 468 -21.60 -31.91 -21.32
N MET A 469 -22.52 -31.52 -22.21
CA MET A 469 -22.21 -30.72 -23.40
C MET A 469 -21.82 -29.28 -23.03
N ALA A 470 -22.40 -28.71 -21.98
CA ALA A 470 -22.01 -27.40 -21.43
C ALA A 470 -20.62 -27.45 -20.75
N LEU A 471 -20.28 -28.54 -20.05
CA LEU A 471 -18.93 -28.76 -19.50
C LEU A 471 -17.91 -29.03 -20.61
N LEU A 472 -18.28 -29.75 -21.67
CA LEU A 472 -17.44 -29.99 -22.85
C LEU A 472 -17.20 -28.71 -23.65
N ILE A 473 -18.23 -27.86 -23.79
CA ILE A 473 -18.13 -26.54 -24.43
C ILE A 473 -17.38 -25.55 -23.54
N MET A 474 -17.46 -25.62 -22.20
CA MET A 474 -16.58 -24.86 -21.30
C MET A 474 -15.10 -25.25 -21.49
N CYS A 475 -14.81 -26.54 -21.72
CA CYS A 475 -13.46 -27.01 -22.06
C CYS A 475 -13.00 -26.58 -23.46
N LEU A 476 -13.93 -26.28 -24.39
CA LEU A 476 -13.63 -25.90 -25.77
C LEU A 476 -13.67 -24.37 -26.01
N CYS A 477 -14.45 -23.62 -25.23
CA CYS A 477 -14.56 -22.16 -25.28
C CYS A 477 -13.56 -21.44 -24.35
N GLY A 478 -12.82 -22.19 -23.53
CA GLY A 478 -11.56 -21.71 -22.91
C GLY A 478 -10.43 -21.50 -23.92
N CYS A 479 -10.67 -21.79 -25.20
CA CYS A 479 -9.73 -21.60 -26.32
C CYS A 479 -10.32 -20.64 -27.36
N SER A 480 -10.70 -19.43 -26.94
CA SER A 480 -10.65 -18.29 -27.84
C SER A 480 -10.10 -17.11 -27.05
N ASP A 481 -8.79 -17.16 -26.81
CA ASP A 481 -8.04 -15.92 -26.74
C ASP A 481 -8.42 -15.12 -27.98
N GLY A 482 -8.98 -13.94 -27.77
CA GLY A 482 -8.72 -12.82 -28.65
C GLY A 482 -7.22 -12.57 -28.59
N HIS A 483 -6.46 -13.44 -29.27
CA HIS A 483 -5.15 -13.14 -29.79
C HIS A 483 -5.35 -12.00 -30.80
N GLU A 484 -5.51 -10.78 -30.29
CA GLU A 484 -4.55 -9.77 -30.73
C GLU A 484 -3.20 -10.35 -30.36
N ASP A 485 -2.44 -10.83 -31.36
CA ASP A 485 -1.01 -11.14 -31.32
C ASP A 485 -0.35 -11.05 -29.93
N HIS A 486 -0.75 -11.93 -29.00
CA HIS A 486 -0.01 -12.19 -27.77
C HIS A 486 1.14 -13.11 -28.11
N GLN A 487 2.06 -12.62 -28.92
CA GLN A 487 3.46 -12.88 -28.65
C GLN A 487 3.76 -12.23 -27.29
N SER A 488 3.90 -13.04 -26.24
CA SER A 488 4.60 -12.68 -24.98
C SER A 488 4.18 -11.39 -24.24
N GLY A 489 2.88 -11.17 -23.98
CA GLY A 489 2.40 -9.93 -23.34
C GLY A 489 2.70 -9.80 -21.83
N GLN A 490 3.96 -9.65 -21.44
CA GLN A 490 4.31 -9.10 -20.11
C GLN A 490 3.66 -7.70 -19.96
N GLU A 491 3.16 -7.36 -18.76
CA GLU A 491 2.76 -5.98 -18.42
C GLU A 491 3.91 -5.04 -18.85
N PRO A 492 3.64 -4.00 -19.66
CA PRO A 492 4.70 -3.15 -20.16
C PRO A 492 5.44 -2.46 -19.01
N VAL A 493 6.76 -2.35 -19.13
CA VAL A 493 7.56 -1.60 -18.16
C VAL A 493 7.23 -0.12 -18.31
N SER A 494 6.56 0.43 -17.31
CA SER A 494 6.14 1.84 -17.22
C SER A 494 6.46 2.40 -15.84
N LEU A 495 6.44 3.73 -15.70
CA LEU A 495 6.62 4.41 -14.40
C LEU A 495 5.69 3.79 -13.34
N ALA A 496 4.41 3.61 -13.68
CA ALA A 496 3.43 3.04 -12.78
C ALA A 496 3.75 1.58 -12.40
N SER A 497 4.12 0.73 -13.36
CA SER A 497 4.48 -0.66 -13.07
C SER A 497 5.75 -0.79 -12.22
N SER A 498 6.73 0.10 -12.42
CA SER A 498 7.99 0.11 -11.67
C SER A 498 7.76 0.61 -10.25
N LEU A 499 6.95 1.66 -10.04
CA LEU A 499 6.56 2.13 -8.72
C LEU A 499 5.76 1.08 -7.93
N ARG A 500 4.85 0.35 -8.57
CA ARG A 500 4.15 -0.80 -7.95
C ARG A 500 5.12 -1.90 -7.50
N ARG A 501 6.22 -2.11 -8.24
CA ARG A 501 7.23 -3.09 -7.85
C ARG A 501 7.97 -2.67 -6.58
N LEU A 502 8.27 -1.37 -6.42
CA LEU A 502 8.93 -0.83 -5.22
C LEU A 502 8.11 -1.01 -3.94
N THR A 503 6.79 -1.18 -4.04
CA THR A 503 5.91 -1.45 -2.88
C THR A 503 5.53 -2.92 -2.73
N ASN A 504 5.90 -3.78 -3.70
CA ASN A 504 5.63 -5.22 -3.65
C ASN A 504 6.88 -6.01 -3.23
N MET A 505 7.06 -6.20 -1.92
CA MET A 505 8.19 -6.97 -1.38
C MET A 505 8.27 -8.40 -1.93
N THR A 506 7.13 -9.02 -2.27
CA THR A 506 7.10 -10.38 -2.82
C THR A 506 7.67 -10.48 -4.24
N ALA A 507 7.80 -9.36 -4.95
CA ALA A 507 8.42 -9.31 -6.27
C ALA A 507 9.91 -9.70 -6.26
N LEU A 508 10.58 -9.62 -5.10
CA LEU A 508 11.98 -10.03 -4.95
C LEU A 508 12.16 -11.55 -5.00
N ALA A 509 11.10 -12.35 -4.79
CA ALA A 509 11.18 -13.80 -5.01
C ALA A 509 11.07 -14.18 -6.50
N LEU A 510 10.80 -13.21 -7.39
CA LEU A 510 10.70 -13.41 -8.83
C LEU A 510 12.02 -13.05 -9.53
N PRO A 511 12.25 -13.53 -10.76
CA PRO A 511 13.38 -13.08 -11.56
C PRO A 511 13.32 -11.56 -11.81
N PRO A 512 14.48 -10.88 -11.88
CA PRO A 512 14.55 -9.51 -12.41
C PRO A 512 13.89 -9.41 -13.79
N ARG A 513 13.30 -8.25 -14.10
CA ARG A 513 12.69 -8.02 -15.43
C ARG A 513 13.76 -7.78 -16.49
N GLY A 514 14.90 -7.20 -16.10
CA GLY A 514 16.03 -6.91 -16.97
C GLY A 514 17.37 -7.26 -16.32
N GLN A 515 18.44 -6.83 -16.99
CA GLN A 515 19.80 -6.94 -16.49
C GLN A 515 20.28 -5.58 -15.96
N ALA A 516 20.54 -5.51 -14.66
CA ALA A 516 21.08 -4.32 -14.00
C ALA A 516 22.57 -4.11 -14.33
N ALA A 517 22.96 -2.84 -14.50
CA ALA A 517 24.32 -2.37 -14.72
C ALA A 517 24.48 -0.94 -14.18
N MET A 518 25.72 -0.46 -14.09
CA MET A 518 26.04 0.89 -13.60
C MET A 518 27.07 1.60 -14.47
N ILE A 519 26.90 2.91 -14.64
CA ILE A 519 27.91 3.85 -15.13
C ILE A 519 28.26 4.77 -13.96
N SER A 520 29.54 5.00 -13.71
CA SER A 520 30.02 5.84 -12.61
C SER A 520 31.24 6.66 -13.05
N SER A 521 31.67 7.57 -12.17
CA SER A 521 32.92 8.32 -12.31
C SER A 521 34.18 7.51 -11.96
N CYS A 522 34.03 6.20 -11.64
CA CYS A 522 35.12 5.32 -11.19
C CYS A 522 36.38 5.39 -12.04
N ASP A 523 37.53 5.17 -11.42
CA ASP A 523 38.81 5.00 -12.09
C ASP A 523 38.82 3.62 -12.80
N PRO A 524 38.81 3.58 -14.14
CA PRO A 524 38.77 2.31 -14.87
C PRO A 524 40.02 1.46 -14.66
N THR A 525 41.12 2.06 -14.18
CA THR A 525 42.38 1.38 -13.87
C THR A 525 42.36 0.65 -12.53
N GLY A 526 41.35 0.90 -11.68
CA GLY A 526 41.27 0.38 -10.31
C GLY A 526 42.18 1.11 -9.32
N GLY A 527 42.52 2.38 -9.59
CA GLY A 527 43.09 3.30 -8.61
C GLY A 527 41.98 4.05 -7.85
N ASN A 528 42.35 5.00 -6.97
CA ASN A 528 41.39 5.82 -6.19
C ASN A 528 41.03 7.15 -6.86
N ALA A 529 41.18 7.26 -8.18
CA ALA A 529 40.92 8.50 -8.91
C ALA A 529 39.47 8.53 -9.42
N ASP A 530 38.52 8.16 -8.56
CA ASP A 530 37.10 7.92 -8.87
C ASP A 530 36.29 9.20 -9.05
N TRP A 531 36.96 10.35 -8.92
CA TRP A 531 36.40 11.62 -9.24
C TRP A 531 36.41 11.88 -10.76
N ALA A 532 35.31 12.44 -11.26
CA ALA A 532 35.20 12.81 -12.65
C ALA A 532 36.01 14.08 -12.94
N ASP A 533 36.97 14.00 -13.86
CA ASP A 533 37.38 15.21 -14.59
C ASP A 533 36.22 15.61 -15.50
N ILE A 534 35.45 16.60 -15.04
CA ILE A 534 34.19 17.02 -15.66
C ILE A 534 34.38 17.37 -17.14
N SER A 535 35.56 17.83 -17.55
CA SER A 535 35.88 18.17 -18.95
C SER A 535 35.73 16.99 -19.91
N LYS A 536 35.95 15.75 -19.44
CA LYS A 536 35.79 14.52 -20.25
C LYS A 536 34.33 14.25 -20.63
N TYR A 537 33.39 14.80 -19.87
CA TYR A 537 31.95 14.63 -20.07
C TYR A 537 31.33 15.80 -20.85
N ALA A 538 32.14 16.79 -21.26
CA ALA A 538 31.65 17.97 -21.95
C ALA A 538 30.99 17.61 -23.29
N ALA A 539 29.73 18.04 -23.44
CA ALA A 539 28.90 17.84 -24.63
C ALA A 539 28.60 19.16 -25.37
N GLY A 540 29.31 20.25 -25.03
CA GLY A 540 29.18 21.58 -25.63
C GLY A 540 28.09 22.45 -25.00
N ARG A 541 28.19 23.78 -25.19
CA ARG A 541 27.25 24.79 -24.67
C ARG A 541 26.97 24.69 -23.15
N GLY A 542 27.97 24.31 -22.36
CA GLY A 542 27.86 24.16 -20.90
C GLY A 542 27.17 22.85 -20.45
N LEU A 543 26.87 21.92 -21.37
CA LEU A 543 26.29 20.62 -21.06
C LEU A 543 27.37 19.57 -20.77
N TYR A 544 27.15 18.74 -19.76
CA TYR A 544 28.02 17.62 -19.40
C TYR A 544 27.20 16.34 -19.29
N ALA A 545 27.49 15.32 -20.10
CA ALA A 545 26.70 14.09 -20.21
C ALA A 545 27.34 12.94 -19.41
N PHE A 546 26.68 12.48 -18.36
CA PHE A 546 27.18 11.43 -17.46
C PHE A 546 26.90 10.02 -17.96
N ALA A 547 25.77 9.80 -18.63
CA ALA A 547 25.39 8.50 -19.17
C ALA A 547 24.65 8.64 -20.50
N ASP A 548 24.94 7.75 -21.45
CA ASP A 548 24.23 7.58 -22.73
C ASP A 548 23.83 6.10 -22.89
N LEU A 549 22.54 5.82 -22.67
CA LEU A 549 21.96 4.48 -22.59
C LEU A 549 21.17 4.19 -23.88
N ARG A 550 21.28 2.96 -24.39
CA ARG A 550 20.63 2.52 -25.63
C ARG A 550 19.81 1.26 -25.44
N GLY A 551 18.74 1.13 -26.24
CA GLY A 551 17.77 0.05 -26.17
C GLY A 551 16.68 0.30 -25.11
N PRO A 552 15.69 -0.60 -25.00
CA PRO A 552 14.66 -0.51 -23.97
C PRO A 552 15.27 -0.73 -22.58
N GLY A 553 14.95 0.15 -21.63
CA GLY A 553 15.52 0.09 -20.29
C GLY A 553 14.80 0.97 -19.27
N CYS A 554 15.37 1.03 -18.07
CA CYS A 554 14.90 1.89 -16.99
C CYS A 554 16.07 2.33 -16.11
N ILE A 555 16.23 3.64 -15.89
CA ILE A 555 17.15 4.15 -14.87
C ILE A 555 16.50 3.88 -13.51
N THR A 556 17.22 3.19 -12.62
CA THR A 556 16.71 2.74 -11.32
C THR A 556 17.29 3.55 -10.16
N ARG A 557 18.50 4.10 -10.32
CA ARG A 557 19.11 5.01 -9.34
C ARG A 557 20.01 6.04 -10.02
N ILE A 558 19.95 7.27 -9.54
CA ILE A 558 20.98 8.29 -9.76
C ILE A 558 21.50 8.70 -8.39
N TRP A 559 22.81 8.72 -8.22
CA TRP A 559 23.49 9.18 -7.01
C TRP A 559 24.66 10.10 -7.35
N GLU A 560 24.91 11.08 -6.49
CA GLU A 560 26.03 12.00 -6.64
C GLU A 560 26.53 12.56 -5.30
N THR A 561 27.76 13.06 -5.35
CA THR A 561 28.23 14.07 -4.42
C THR A 561 29.06 15.14 -5.12
N TYR A 562 28.96 16.37 -4.61
CA TYR A 562 29.73 17.54 -5.04
C TYR A 562 29.47 18.00 -6.49
N VAL A 563 28.34 17.62 -7.09
CA VAL A 563 27.93 18.13 -8.41
C VAL A 563 27.25 19.51 -8.28
N VAL A 564 27.94 20.59 -8.63
CA VAL A 564 27.33 21.93 -8.69
C VAL A 564 26.73 22.17 -10.08
N ALA A 565 25.50 21.69 -10.27
CA ALA A 565 24.72 21.88 -11.49
C ALA A 565 23.75 23.07 -11.38
N ASP A 566 23.59 23.82 -12.46
CA ASP A 566 22.47 24.76 -12.59
C ASP A 566 21.16 23.97 -12.74
N GLU A 567 21.19 22.94 -13.61
CA GLU A 567 20.05 22.08 -13.91
C GLU A 567 20.48 20.62 -14.17
N TRP A 568 19.66 19.68 -13.70
CA TRP A 568 19.71 18.27 -14.10
C TRP A 568 18.79 18.03 -15.29
N LEU A 569 19.31 17.30 -16.27
CA LEU A 569 18.67 17.05 -17.56
C LEU A 569 18.65 15.56 -17.86
N VAL A 570 17.46 15.02 -18.15
CA VAL A 570 17.32 13.65 -18.70
C VAL A 570 16.60 13.72 -20.02
N PHE A 571 17.26 13.23 -21.07
CA PHE A 571 16.71 13.11 -22.42
C PHE A 571 16.25 11.67 -22.63
N ILE A 572 15.10 11.46 -23.27
CA ILE A 572 14.53 10.13 -23.49
C ILE A 572 14.24 9.94 -24.97
N ASP A 573 14.50 8.73 -25.48
CA ASP A 573 14.19 8.26 -26.83
C ASP A 573 14.67 9.16 -27.97
N GLY A 574 15.82 9.81 -27.78
CA GLY A 574 16.44 10.69 -28.77
C GLY A 574 15.82 12.08 -28.87
N GLU A 575 15.01 12.48 -27.89
CA GLU A 575 14.45 13.83 -27.81
C GLU A 575 15.52 14.91 -27.78
N GLN A 576 15.26 16.01 -28.48
CA GLN A 576 16.14 17.19 -28.49
C GLN A 576 15.96 18.05 -27.24
N GLU A 577 14.74 18.13 -26.73
CA GLU A 577 14.42 18.77 -25.44
C GLU A 577 14.50 17.73 -24.33
N SER A 578 15.00 18.13 -23.16
CA SER A 578 15.08 17.26 -21.99
C SER A 578 13.68 16.93 -21.46
N ARG A 579 13.39 15.65 -21.27
CA ARG A 579 12.16 15.16 -20.62
C ARG A 579 12.08 15.57 -19.16
N ILE A 580 13.20 15.50 -18.44
CA ILE A 580 13.32 15.99 -17.07
C ILE A 580 14.28 17.17 -17.09
N ARG A 581 13.84 18.30 -16.53
CA ARG A 581 14.64 19.52 -16.33
C ARG A 581 14.32 20.11 -14.97
N VAL A 582 15.24 19.96 -14.03
CA VAL A 582 15.07 20.44 -12.65
C VAL A 582 16.28 21.25 -12.21
N ARG A 583 16.05 22.35 -11.49
CA ARG A 583 17.14 23.23 -11.02
C ARG A 583 17.85 22.62 -9.82
N LYS A 584 19.18 22.75 -9.79
CA LYS A 584 20.04 22.48 -8.63
C LYS A 584 19.77 21.09 -8.01
N ASP A 585 19.23 21.05 -6.78
CA ASP A 585 18.98 19.82 -5.99
C ASP A 585 17.61 19.19 -6.30
N GLY A 586 16.89 19.66 -7.33
CA GLY A 586 15.50 19.30 -7.59
C GLY A 586 15.27 17.79 -7.78
N LEU A 587 16.25 17.07 -8.34
CA LEU A 587 16.17 15.62 -8.55
C LEU A 587 16.27 14.81 -7.24
N PHE A 588 16.77 15.43 -6.17
CA PHE A 588 17.20 14.77 -4.93
C PHE A 588 16.38 15.22 -3.72
N GLY A 589 15.05 15.34 -3.88
CA GLY A 589 14.13 15.55 -2.76
C GLY A 589 13.55 16.97 -2.64
N CYS A 590 13.93 17.89 -3.54
CA CYS A 590 13.58 19.31 -3.43
C CYS A 590 12.53 19.80 -4.44
N SER A 591 12.01 18.95 -5.33
CA SER A 591 11.00 19.35 -6.33
C SER A 591 9.98 18.25 -6.64
N ASP A 592 8.71 18.61 -6.87
CA ASP A 592 7.69 17.64 -7.30
C ASP A 592 8.00 17.14 -8.72
N PRO A 593 7.95 15.81 -8.99
CA PRO A 593 7.56 14.71 -8.09
C PRO A 593 8.72 13.99 -7.36
N PHE A 594 9.95 14.50 -7.47
CA PHE A 594 11.17 13.93 -6.88
C PHE A 594 11.31 14.31 -5.41
N LEU A 595 10.56 13.62 -4.55
CA LEU A 595 10.45 13.92 -3.13
C LEU A 595 10.77 12.69 -2.24
N PRO A 596 11.18 12.87 -0.97
CA PRO A 596 11.51 11.76 -0.07
C PRO A 596 10.33 10.82 0.18
N PRO A 597 10.55 9.51 0.44
CA PRO A 597 11.85 8.86 0.57
C PRO A 597 12.44 8.32 -0.75
N LEU A 598 11.76 8.52 -1.89
CA LEU A 598 12.23 8.07 -3.21
C LEU A 598 13.47 8.85 -3.66
N CYS A 599 13.50 10.15 -3.39
CA CYS A 599 14.64 11.02 -3.66
C CYS A 599 14.94 11.83 -2.41
N ASP A 600 16.18 11.83 -1.94
CA ASP A 600 16.56 12.51 -0.69
C ASP A 600 18.08 12.78 -0.68
N VAL A 601 18.50 13.64 0.25
CA VAL A 601 19.91 13.79 0.62
C VAL A 601 20.09 13.24 2.02
N ALA A 602 20.77 12.09 2.14
CA ALA A 602 20.98 11.41 3.41
C ALA A 602 22.48 11.27 3.68
N SER A 603 22.93 11.72 4.84
CA SER A 603 24.33 11.56 5.27
C SER A 603 25.36 12.08 4.24
N GLN A 604 25.05 13.21 3.61
CA GLN A 604 25.81 13.90 2.52
C GLN A 604 25.75 13.26 1.12
N GLY A 605 25.15 12.08 0.96
CA GLY A 605 24.89 11.48 -0.35
C GLY A 605 23.53 11.89 -0.89
N ALA A 606 23.47 12.36 -2.14
CA ALA A 606 22.23 12.68 -2.83
C ALA A 606 21.81 11.49 -3.70
N TYR A 607 20.56 11.02 -3.58
CA TYR A 607 20.07 9.87 -4.35
C TYR A 607 18.65 10.07 -4.90
N CYS A 608 18.36 9.40 -6.01
CA CYS A 608 17.06 9.35 -6.65
C CYS A 608 16.74 7.92 -7.10
N TYR A 609 15.76 7.28 -6.45
CA TYR A 609 15.21 5.96 -6.81
C TYR A 609 13.94 6.07 -7.68
N MET A 610 13.61 7.25 -8.21
CA MET A 610 12.48 7.39 -9.12
C MET A 610 12.76 6.59 -10.41
N PRO A 611 11.95 5.58 -10.76
CA PRO A 611 12.20 4.81 -11.98
C PRO A 611 11.95 5.66 -13.23
N ILE A 612 12.93 5.72 -14.13
CA ILE A 612 12.83 6.46 -15.39
C ILE A 612 12.91 5.46 -16.56
N PRO A 613 11.78 4.87 -17.01
CA PRO A 613 11.75 3.96 -18.16
C PRO A 613 11.94 4.71 -19.48
N TYR A 614 12.54 4.02 -20.46
CA TYR A 614 12.79 4.52 -21.81
C TYR A 614 12.72 3.36 -22.82
N GLU A 615 12.13 3.61 -23.99
CA GLU A 615 11.93 2.58 -25.02
C GLU A 615 13.16 2.38 -25.91
N LYS A 616 13.87 3.46 -26.24
CA LYS A 616 14.94 3.49 -27.24
C LYS A 616 16.27 3.95 -26.67
N SER A 617 16.26 4.99 -25.85
CA SER A 617 17.48 5.53 -25.24
C SER A 617 17.19 6.46 -24.07
N ALA A 618 18.18 6.67 -23.21
CA ALA A 618 18.14 7.72 -22.21
C ALA A 618 19.52 8.35 -22.05
N ARG A 619 19.59 9.67 -21.89
CA ARG A 619 20.84 10.39 -21.62
C ARG A 619 20.68 11.23 -20.37
N VAL A 620 21.55 11.02 -19.39
CA VAL A 620 21.62 11.81 -18.15
C VAL A 620 22.73 12.84 -18.29
N ALA A 621 22.41 14.10 -18.05
CA ALA A 621 23.34 15.21 -18.19
C ALA A 621 23.05 16.32 -17.16
N VAL A 622 24.02 17.20 -16.98
CA VAL A 622 23.88 18.43 -16.19
C VAL A 622 24.25 19.65 -17.02
N LEU A 623 23.56 20.77 -16.76
CA LEU A 623 23.94 22.08 -17.28
C LEU A 623 24.76 22.81 -16.24
N MET A 624 25.93 23.31 -16.64
CA MET A 624 26.83 24.08 -15.78
C MET A 624 27.37 25.28 -16.55
N THR A 625 26.90 26.47 -16.20
CA THR A 625 27.23 27.73 -16.89
C THR A 625 28.60 28.26 -16.44
N ASN A 626 28.92 28.15 -15.15
CA ASN A 626 30.18 28.58 -14.55
C ASN A 626 30.70 27.52 -13.58
N PRO A 627 31.22 26.38 -14.07
CA PRO A 627 31.78 25.36 -13.19
C PRO A 627 32.99 25.93 -12.41
N PRO A 628 33.08 25.68 -11.09
CA PRO A 628 34.28 25.98 -10.31
C PRO A 628 35.53 25.37 -10.97
N PRO A 629 36.65 26.11 -11.07
CA PRO A 629 37.90 25.58 -11.59
C PRO A 629 38.35 24.34 -10.79
N GLY A 630 38.63 23.23 -11.48
CA GLY A 630 39.10 21.99 -10.83
C GLY A 630 38.03 21.19 -10.08
N MET A 631 36.74 21.32 -10.45
CA MET A 631 35.69 20.46 -9.90
C MET A 631 35.91 18.99 -10.27
N LEU A 632 35.76 18.13 -9.26
CA LEU A 632 36.00 16.70 -9.32
C LEU A 632 34.83 15.96 -8.62
N PRO A 633 33.64 15.85 -9.25
CA PRO A 633 32.48 15.26 -8.61
C PRO A 633 32.47 13.73 -8.70
N PHE A 634 31.70 13.09 -7.84
CA PHE A 634 31.41 11.65 -7.94
C PHE A 634 29.97 11.44 -8.36
N PHE A 635 29.72 10.48 -9.24
CA PHE A 635 28.37 10.14 -9.65
C PHE A 635 28.23 8.66 -10.00
N GLN A 636 27.01 8.16 -9.84
CA GLN A 636 26.62 6.79 -10.17
C GLN A 636 25.23 6.82 -10.84
N VAL A 637 25.10 6.19 -12.00
CA VAL A 637 23.84 6.00 -12.73
C VAL A 637 23.62 4.52 -12.93
N GLU A 638 22.63 3.98 -12.23
CA GLU A 638 22.22 2.58 -12.33
C GLU A 638 21.00 2.44 -13.21
N TYR A 639 20.99 1.37 -14.01
CA TYR A 639 19.93 1.12 -14.96
C TYR A 639 19.75 -0.38 -15.19
N GLU A 640 18.53 -0.75 -15.58
CA GLU A 640 18.20 -2.07 -16.12
C GLU A 640 18.05 -1.98 -17.64
N THR A 641 18.63 -2.96 -18.33
CA THR A 641 18.40 -3.20 -19.76
C THR A 641 17.43 -4.35 -19.96
N TYR A 642 16.54 -4.22 -20.94
CA TYR A 642 15.56 -5.25 -21.27
C TYR A 642 15.81 -5.87 -22.65
N PRO A 643 15.34 -7.11 -22.90
CA PRO A 643 15.34 -7.68 -24.24
C PRO A 643 14.64 -6.75 -25.25
N PRO A 644 15.11 -6.65 -26.52
CA PRO A 644 14.56 -5.71 -27.51
C PRO A 644 13.05 -5.80 -27.77
N GLN A 645 12.43 -6.95 -27.51
CA GLN A 645 11.00 -7.18 -27.67
C GLN A 645 10.17 -6.71 -26.47
N THR A 646 10.82 -6.28 -25.38
CA THR A 646 10.14 -5.85 -24.16
C THR A 646 9.42 -4.54 -24.41
N ARG A 647 8.11 -4.52 -24.19
CA ARG A 647 7.32 -3.31 -24.32
C ARG A 647 7.61 -2.38 -23.14
N VAL A 648 8.26 -1.25 -23.41
CA VAL A 648 8.54 -0.20 -22.42
C VAL A 648 7.74 1.04 -22.78
N ILE A 649 7.05 1.62 -21.79
CA ILE A 649 6.40 2.93 -21.89
C ILE A 649 7.33 3.93 -21.23
N SER A 650 7.86 4.84 -22.05
CA SER A 650 8.80 5.86 -21.63
C SER A 650 8.24 6.80 -20.58
N PHE A 651 9.14 7.38 -19.78
CA PHE A 651 8.78 8.30 -18.71
C PHE A 651 7.97 9.50 -19.25
N PRO A 652 6.86 9.85 -18.59
CA PRO A 652 5.91 10.83 -19.11
C PRO A 652 6.49 12.25 -19.12
N SER A 653 6.13 13.05 -20.13
CA SER A 653 6.47 14.48 -20.23
C SER A 653 5.69 15.35 -19.26
N GLU A 654 4.47 14.95 -18.94
CA GLU A 654 3.61 15.61 -17.98
C GLU A 654 2.97 14.57 -17.07
N PHE A 655 2.91 14.85 -15.77
CA PHE A 655 2.26 13.97 -14.81
C PHE A 655 0.77 14.29 -14.72
N GLY A 656 -0.06 13.36 -15.20
CA GLY A 656 -1.49 13.37 -14.97
C GLY A 656 -1.84 13.02 -13.53
N GLU A 657 -3.13 13.02 -13.21
CA GLU A 657 -3.60 12.69 -11.85
C GLU A 657 -3.28 11.24 -11.46
N ALA A 658 -3.31 10.30 -12.42
CA ALA A 658 -2.96 8.90 -12.18
C ALA A 658 -1.48 8.72 -11.82
N GLU A 659 -0.56 9.35 -12.56
CA GLU A 659 0.88 9.31 -12.27
C GLU A 659 1.19 9.97 -10.91
N ARG A 660 0.61 11.14 -10.64
CA ARG A 660 0.79 11.82 -9.35
C ARG A 660 0.24 10.99 -8.20
N ASN A 661 -0.91 10.36 -8.39
CA ASN A 661 -1.52 9.52 -7.35
C ASN A 661 -0.66 8.29 -7.05
N ILE A 662 -0.09 7.62 -8.07
CA ILE A 662 0.76 6.45 -7.82
C ILE A 662 2.10 6.82 -7.20
N ILE A 663 2.69 7.95 -7.59
CA ILE A 663 3.90 8.49 -6.95
C ILE A 663 3.61 8.78 -5.47
N ARG A 664 2.51 9.51 -5.18
CA ARG A 664 2.08 9.82 -3.82
C ARG A 664 1.84 8.55 -3.01
N THR A 665 1.05 7.60 -3.52
CA THR A 665 0.73 6.34 -2.85
C THR A 665 1.99 5.51 -2.59
N THR A 666 2.95 5.49 -3.53
CA THR A 666 4.23 4.81 -3.36
C THR A 666 5.04 5.45 -2.23
N ARG A 667 5.15 6.78 -2.23
CA ARG A 667 5.84 7.52 -1.16
C ARG A 667 5.18 7.33 0.20
N ASP A 668 3.86 7.39 0.26
CA ASP A 668 3.08 7.15 1.48
C ASP A 668 3.31 5.72 1.99
N CYS A 669 3.29 4.72 1.11
CA CYS A 669 3.59 3.33 1.44
C CYS A 669 5.01 3.18 2.01
N LEU A 670 6.02 3.73 1.31
CA LEU A 670 7.43 3.65 1.71
C LEU A 670 7.71 4.42 3.02
N THR A 671 7.05 5.54 3.24
CA THR A 671 7.13 6.31 4.49
C THR A 671 6.46 5.54 5.62
N ALA A 672 5.30 4.93 5.34
CA ALA A 672 4.54 4.16 6.30
C ALA A 672 5.18 2.82 6.65
N VAL A 673 6.19 2.32 5.91
CA VAL A 673 6.87 1.03 6.21
C VAL A 673 7.22 0.89 7.69
N SER A 674 7.77 1.94 8.32
CA SER A 674 8.11 1.89 9.75
C SER A 674 6.89 1.76 10.67
N SER A 675 5.81 2.48 10.36
CA SER A 675 4.56 2.46 11.12
C SER A 675 3.73 1.18 10.88
N SER A 676 3.70 0.68 9.65
CA SER A 676 3.00 -0.53 9.23
C SER A 676 3.69 -1.77 9.81
N ASN A 677 5.02 -1.83 9.77
CA ASN A 677 5.78 -2.88 10.45
C ASN A 677 5.49 -2.85 11.96
N THR A 678 5.32 -1.65 12.54
CA THR A 678 4.90 -1.50 13.95
C THR A 678 3.54 -2.13 14.25
N GLN A 679 2.52 -1.89 13.43
CA GLN A 679 1.18 -2.46 13.61
C GLN A 679 1.14 -3.98 13.41
N LEU A 680 2.04 -4.53 12.58
CA LEU A 680 2.18 -5.97 12.38
C LEU A 680 2.73 -6.69 13.63
N PHE A 681 3.37 -5.97 14.58
CA PHE A 681 3.91 -6.58 15.81
C PHE A 681 2.84 -7.03 16.81
N GLU A 682 1.68 -6.36 16.84
CA GLU A 682 0.64 -6.58 17.85
C GLU A 682 -0.28 -7.79 17.56
N ARG A 683 -0.11 -8.48 16.43
CA ARG A 683 -1.00 -9.58 16.00
C ARG A 683 -0.22 -10.83 15.58
N GLY A 684 -0.43 -11.95 16.28
CA GLY A 684 0.05 -13.27 15.87
C GLY A 684 0.41 -14.18 17.05
N ASP A 685 0.31 -15.49 16.84
CA ASP A 685 0.70 -16.48 17.83
C ASP A 685 2.23 -16.46 18.03
N VAL A 686 2.66 -16.22 19.26
CA VAL A 686 4.07 -16.21 19.65
C VAL A 686 4.43 -17.55 20.24
N SER A 687 5.45 -18.20 19.69
CA SER A 687 6.03 -19.41 20.26
C SER A 687 7.26 -19.04 21.09
N ARG A 688 7.52 -19.79 22.15
CA ARG A 688 8.73 -19.64 22.99
C ARG A 688 9.49 -20.94 23.04
N TYR A 689 10.81 -20.86 22.90
CA TYR A 689 11.71 -22.00 23.01
C TYR A 689 13.00 -21.63 23.74
N THR A 690 13.55 -22.55 24.52
CA THR A 690 14.85 -22.36 25.19
C THR A 690 15.88 -23.31 24.59
N PHE A 691 16.85 -22.74 23.87
CA PHE A 691 17.90 -23.47 23.19
C PHE A 691 19.05 -23.75 24.16
N LYS A 692 19.34 -25.03 24.40
CA LYS A 692 20.49 -25.44 25.21
C LYS A 692 21.82 -25.18 24.47
N PRO A 693 22.95 -25.05 25.19
CA PRO A 693 24.26 -24.99 24.55
C PRO A 693 24.49 -26.17 23.59
N GLY A 694 24.91 -25.87 22.36
CA GLY A 694 25.15 -26.83 21.28
C GLY A 694 23.90 -27.39 20.60
N GLU A 695 22.69 -27.00 21.02
CA GLU A 695 21.44 -27.47 20.44
C GLU A 695 21.13 -26.77 19.10
N ALA A 696 20.58 -27.53 18.15
CA ALA A 696 19.95 -27.01 16.94
C ALA A 696 18.50 -27.52 16.87
N ALA A 697 17.53 -26.69 17.28
CA ALA A 697 16.12 -27.07 17.32
C ALA A 697 15.34 -26.47 16.13
N VAL A 698 14.49 -27.29 15.51
CA VAL A 698 13.65 -26.90 14.37
C VAL A 698 12.42 -26.14 14.85
N LEU A 699 12.18 -24.98 14.27
CA LEU A 699 11.01 -24.14 14.51
C LEU A 699 9.79 -24.71 13.80
N GLN A 700 8.61 -24.52 14.39
CA GLN A 700 7.35 -24.92 13.76
C GLN A 700 7.03 -24.05 12.54
N ILE A 701 6.65 -24.69 11.43
CA ILE A 701 6.31 -24.06 10.15
C ILE A 701 5.09 -24.78 9.57
N ALA A 702 4.25 -24.08 8.81
CA ALA A 702 3.12 -24.69 8.12
C ALA A 702 3.55 -25.74 7.08
N ASP A 703 2.79 -26.84 6.99
CA ASP A 703 3.02 -27.89 6.00
C ASP A 703 2.52 -27.53 4.59
N GLY A 704 3.30 -27.91 3.57
CA GLY A 704 2.96 -27.75 2.15
C GLY A 704 3.41 -26.42 1.53
N PRO A 705 3.13 -26.17 0.24
CA PRO A 705 3.62 -24.99 -0.47
C PRO A 705 3.14 -23.69 0.19
N ALA A 706 4.09 -22.82 0.52
CA ALA A 706 3.81 -21.51 1.09
C ALA A 706 4.99 -20.56 0.90
N MET A 707 4.75 -19.27 1.12
CA MET A 707 5.78 -18.24 1.17
C MET A 707 5.85 -17.70 2.59
N ILE A 708 7.02 -17.82 3.22
CA ILE A 708 7.28 -17.13 4.48
C ILE A 708 7.39 -15.64 4.15
N CYS A 709 6.51 -14.83 4.74
CA CYS A 709 6.48 -13.38 4.57
C CYS A 709 6.93 -12.65 5.85
N GLU A 710 7.09 -13.38 6.96
CA GLU A 710 7.63 -12.85 8.21
C GLU A 710 8.38 -13.93 8.96
N LEU A 711 9.60 -13.60 9.37
CA LEU A 711 10.41 -14.35 10.32
C LEU A 711 10.84 -13.40 11.43
N ALA A 712 10.33 -13.63 12.65
CA ALA A 712 10.56 -12.74 13.79
C ALA A 712 11.16 -13.50 14.99
N PHE A 713 12.09 -12.86 15.68
CA PHE A 713 12.72 -13.37 16.90
C PHE A 713 12.83 -12.30 17.97
N LYS A 714 12.73 -12.68 19.23
CA LYS A 714 13.09 -11.85 20.38
C LYS A 714 13.97 -12.66 21.31
N ILE A 715 15.20 -12.19 21.52
CA ILE A 715 16.23 -12.88 22.31
C ILE A 715 16.07 -12.47 23.77
N HIS A 716 15.88 -13.44 24.66
CA HIS A 716 15.86 -13.23 26.10
C HIS A 716 17.19 -13.70 26.67
N ALA A 717 18.15 -12.78 26.74
CA ALA A 717 19.45 -13.06 27.32
C ALA A 717 19.32 -13.36 28.83
N PRO A 718 20.00 -14.40 29.35
CA PRO A 718 19.99 -14.68 30.79
C PRO A 718 20.49 -13.47 31.60
N PRO A 719 19.83 -13.12 32.72
CA PRO A 719 20.23 -11.97 33.55
C PRO A 719 21.65 -12.06 34.12
N SER A 720 22.23 -13.27 34.18
CA SER A 720 23.59 -13.51 34.64
C SER A 720 24.65 -13.13 33.62
N LEU A 721 24.30 -12.96 32.34
CA LEU A 721 25.25 -12.59 31.30
C LEU A 721 25.63 -11.12 31.41
N SER A 722 26.92 -10.86 31.25
CA SER A 722 27.49 -9.53 31.18
C SER A 722 27.04 -8.77 29.91
N ALA A 723 27.21 -7.46 29.85
CA ALA A 723 26.86 -6.66 28.66
C ALA A 723 27.68 -7.10 27.43
N ILE A 724 28.94 -7.48 27.63
CA ILE A 724 29.79 -8.03 26.57
C ILE A 724 29.24 -9.38 26.10
N GLU A 725 28.92 -10.29 27.03
CA GLU A 725 28.36 -11.61 26.71
C GLU A 725 27.01 -11.51 25.99
N ARG A 726 26.15 -10.56 26.38
CA ARG A 726 24.86 -10.31 25.69
C ARG A 726 25.06 -9.91 24.23
N ARG A 727 26.04 -9.05 23.91
CA ARG A 727 26.36 -8.69 22.52
C ARG A 727 26.91 -9.88 21.73
N ARG A 728 27.67 -10.76 22.38
CA ARG A 728 28.22 -11.96 21.73
C ARG A 728 27.13 -12.93 21.25
N LEU A 729 25.98 -12.99 21.93
CA LEU A 729 24.85 -13.82 21.52
C LEU A 729 24.41 -13.57 20.07
N LEU A 730 24.60 -12.35 19.55
CA LEU A 730 24.27 -11.99 18.17
C LEU A 730 25.04 -12.82 17.13
N ARG A 731 26.25 -13.30 17.47
CA ARG A 731 27.07 -14.16 16.61
C ARG A 731 27.23 -15.61 17.08
N GLU A 732 26.82 -15.88 18.33
CA GLU A 732 26.79 -17.22 18.90
C GLU A 732 25.49 -17.97 18.53
N LEU A 733 24.39 -17.26 18.29
CA LEU A 733 23.17 -17.82 17.72
C LEU A 733 23.25 -17.83 16.19
N VAL A 734 23.01 -18.96 15.54
CA VAL A 734 23.09 -19.10 14.08
C VAL A 734 21.73 -19.53 13.52
N LEU A 735 21.20 -18.73 12.59
CA LEU A 735 19.99 -19.05 11.83
C LEU A 735 20.32 -20.01 10.69
N ILE A 736 19.61 -21.13 10.64
CA ILE A 736 19.77 -22.16 9.61
C ILE A 736 18.42 -22.39 8.92
N CYS A 737 18.37 -22.19 7.61
CA CYS A 737 17.18 -22.44 6.78
C CYS A 737 17.50 -23.45 5.66
N LYS A 738 16.67 -24.48 5.53
CA LYS A 738 16.74 -25.49 4.47
C LYS A 738 15.42 -25.55 3.71
N TRP A 739 15.49 -25.52 2.38
CA TRP A 739 14.33 -25.60 1.49
C TRP A 739 14.28 -26.95 0.78
N GLU A 740 13.07 -27.41 0.46
CA GLU A 740 12.77 -28.64 -0.30
C GLU A 740 13.43 -29.92 0.26
N GLY A 741 13.71 -29.96 1.57
CA GLY A 741 14.42 -31.09 2.19
C GLY A 741 15.89 -31.20 1.78
N SER A 742 16.49 -30.13 1.23
CA SER A 742 17.92 -30.07 0.92
C SER A 742 18.78 -30.45 2.12
N ARG A 743 19.87 -31.19 1.86
CA ARG A 743 20.88 -31.52 2.89
C ARG A 743 21.63 -30.25 3.35
N HIS A 744 21.86 -29.34 2.42
CA HIS A 744 22.60 -28.10 2.63
C HIS A 744 21.67 -26.95 2.99
N ALA A 745 22.14 -26.07 3.89
CA ALA A 745 21.43 -24.88 4.30
C ALA A 745 21.57 -23.78 3.25
N SER A 746 20.45 -23.20 2.83
CA SER A 746 20.39 -22.04 1.93
C SER A 746 20.60 -20.73 2.71
N VAL A 747 20.36 -20.76 4.02
CA VAL A 747 20.74 -19.71 4.97
C VAL A 747 21.50 -20.40 6.11
N GLU A 748 22.71 -19.95 6.39
CA GLU A 748 23.48 -20.35 7.58
C GLU A 748 24.28 -19.12 8.04
N VAL A 749 23.66 -18.27 8.85
CA VAL A 749 24.13 -16.90 9.13
C VAL A 749 24.00 -16.61 10.62
N PRO A 750 24.96 -15.90 11.25
CA PRO A 750 24.78 -15.47 12.64
C PRO A 750 23.54 -14.58 12.77
N LEU A 751 22.72 -14.84 13.79
CA LEU A 751 21.38 -14.32 13.88
C LEU A 751 21.36 -12.79 13.87
N GLY A 752 22.25 -12.14 14.61
CA GLY A 752 22.35 -10.68 14.63
C GLY A 752 22.73 -10.09 13.27
N ASP A 753 23.73 -10.66 12.60
CA ASP A 753 24.16 -10.22 11.27
C ASP A 753 23.02 -10.33 10.23
N PHE A 754 22.20 -11.38 10.28
CA PHE A 754 21.03 -11.54 9.41
C PHE A 754 19.97 -10.42 9.58
N PHE A 755 19.93 -9.79 10.75
CA PHE A 755 19.04 -8.66 11.05
C PHE A 755 19.79 -7.32 11.09
N CYS A 756 20.94 -7.21 10.42
CA CYS A 756 21.77 -6.00 10.34
C CYS A 756 22.29 -5.49 11.71
N GLY A 757 22.48 -6.38 12.67
CA GLY A 757 22.72 -6.04 14.08
C GLY A 757 24.14 -6.28 14.61
N ALA A 758 25.15 -6.40 13.74
CA ALA A 758 26.53 -6.61 14.20
C ALA A 758 27.31 -5.29 14.25
N PRO A 759 28.09 -5.00 15.32
CA PRO A 759 28.34 -5.81 16.51
C PRO A 759 27.36 -5.56 17.66
N ALA A 760 26.46 -4.58 17.51
CA ALA A 760 25.44 -4.24 18.48
C ALA A 760 24.10 -4.05 17.77
N MET A 761 23.02 -4.52 18.40
CA MET A 761 21.67 -4.32 17.86
C MET A 761 21.30 -2.83 17.94
N ARG A 762 20.80 -2.31 16.83
CA ARG A 762 20.25 -0.96 16.72
C ARG A 762 18.80 -1.08 16.31
N GLN A 763 17.90 -0.31 16.91
CA GLN A 763 16.52 -0.26 16.45
C GLN A 763 16.43 0.62 15.20
N PHE A 764 15.84 0.07 14.15
CA PHE A 764 15.62 0.73 12.88
C PHE A 764 14.48 0.02 12.13
N SER A 765 13.97 0.66 11.08
CA SER A 765 13.01 0.02 10.18
C SER A 765 13.41 0.26 8.74
N SER A 766 13.42 -0.82 7.97
CA SER A 766 13.57 -0.83 6.51
C SER A 766 12.43 -1.62 5.87
N ALA A 767 12.45 -1.76 4.55
CA ALA A 767 11.46 -2.53 3.79
C ALA A 767 11.50 -4.03 4.11
N PHE A 768 12.68 -4.59 4.43
CA PHE A 768 12.87 -6.03 4.65
C PHE A 768 13.28 -6.41 6.05
N ILE A 769 13.92 -5.52 6.80
CA ILE A 769 14.38 -5.78 8.17
C ILE A 769 13.87 -4.68 9.10
N THR A 770 13.27 -5.07 10.21
CA THR A 770 12.88 -4.16 11.28
C THR A 770 13.37 -4.69 12.62
N VAL A 771 14.01 -3.82 13.39
CA VAL A 771 14.42 -4.09 14.77
C VAL A 771 13.73 -3.07 15.66
N LYS A 772 12.86 -3.53 16.56
CA LYS A 772 12.09 -2.64 17.45
C LYS A 772 11.66 -3.36 18.71
N ASP A 773 11.77 -2.72 19.87
CA ASP A 773 11.32 -3.26 21.17
C ASP A 773 11.87 -4.69 21.47
N GLY A 774 13.11 -4.95 21.02
CA GLY A 774 13.80 -6.24 21.12
C GLY A 774 13.38 -7.31 20.11
N TRP A 775 12.41 -7.03 19.24
CA TRP A 775 12.04 -7.90 18.12
C TRP A 775 12.96 -7.67 16.92
N LEU A 776 13.46 -8.76 16.34
CA LEU A 776 14.24 -8.85 15.11
C LEU A 776 13.35 -9.45 14.04
N VAL A 777 12.96 -8.68 13.02
CA VAL A 777 11.93 -9.12 12.06
C VAL A 777 12.40 -8.97 10.63
N SER A 778 12.16 -10.03 9.85
CA SER A 778 12.50 -10.11 8.44
C SER A 778 11.23 -10.33 7.63
N HIS A 779 11.07 -9.51 6.58
CA HIS A 779 9.99 -9.54 5.62
C HIS A 779 10.46 -10.02 4.24
N PHE A 780 11.68 -10.58 4.14
CA PHE A 780 12.14 -11.21 2.90
C PHE A 780 11.17 -12.34 2.50
N PRO A 781 10.68 -12.38 1.25
CA PRO A 781 9.84 -13.47 0.80
C PRO A 781 10.66 -14.75 0.66
N MET A 782 10.32 -15.80 1.41
CA MET A 782 11.02 -17.09 1.35
C MET A 782 10.04 -18.18 0.87
N PRO A 783 9.91 -18.39 -0.46
CA PRO A 783 9.03 -19.43 -1.00
C PRO A 783 9.60 -20.82 -0.78
N PHE A 784 8.70 -21.79 -0.55
CA PHE A 784 9.00 -23.22 -0.57
C PHE A 784 7.79 -23.98 -1.14
N LEU A 785 8.06 -25.01 -1.94
CA LEU A 785 7.04 -25.79 -2.65
C LEU A 785 6.62 -27.04 -1.87
N ARG A 786 7.55 -27.69 -1.17
CA ARG A 786 7.27 -28.92 -0.42
C ARG A 786 7.51 -28.77 1.06
N LYS A 787 8.69 -28.27 1.44
CA LYS A 787 9.13 -28.26 2.84
C LYS A 787 10.12 -27.13 3.12
N ALA A 788 9.87 -26.41 4.20
CA ALA A 788 10.85 -25.54 4.84
C ALA A 788 11.27 -26.17 6.18
N ALA A 789 12.54 -26.03 6.54
CA ALA A 789 13.05 -26.34 7.87
C ALA A 789 13.91 -25.16 8.34
N LEU A 790 13.45 -24.48 9.39
CA LEU A 790 14.13 -23.38 10.04
C LEU A 790 14.62 -23.85 11.40
N SER A 791 15.83 -23.50 11.80
CA SER A 791 16.37 -23.84 13.11
C SER A 791 17.32 -22.76 13.60
N ILE A 792 17.44 -22.61 14.92
CA ILE A 792 18.50 -21.84 15.55
C ILE A 792 19.49 -22.81 16.16
N ARG A 793 20.77 -22.68 15.82
CA ARG A 793 21.88 -23.34 16.50
C ARG A 793 22.43 -22.41 17.56
N ASN A 794 22.45 -22.86 18.82
CA ASN A 794 23.00 -22.10 19.93
C ASN A 794 24.45 -22.52 20.20
N ASP A 795 25.42 -21.75 19.71
CA ASP A 795 26.84 -21.97 19.96
C ASP A 795 27.33 -21.25 21.25
N ALA A 796 26.44 -20.60 22.00
CA ALA A 796 26.77 -19.94 23.27
C ALA A 796 26.97 -20.95 24.40
N LYS A 797 27.70 -20.55 25.45
CA LYS A 797 27.90 -21.37 26.66
C LYS A 797 26.67 -21.41 27.57
N ALA A 798 25.73 -20.48 27.40
CA ALA A 798 24.51 -20.37 28.18
C ALA A 798 23.29 -20.86 27.39
N ALA A 799 22.29 -21.38 28.08
CA ALA A 799 20.99 -21.61 27.49
C ALA A 799 20.31 -20.27 27.18
N VAL A 800 19.73 -20.13 25.99
CA VAL A 800 19.10 -18.88 25.55
C VAL A 800 17.63 -19.12 25.25
N SER A 801 16.76 -18.34 25.90
CA SER A 801 15.33 -18.36 25.59
C SER A 801 15.04 -17.37 24.47
N MET A 802 14.21 -17.78 23.52
CA MET A 802 13.75 -16.90 22.45
C MET A 802 12.24 -17.03 22.26
N GLU A 803 11.63 -15.91 21.97
CA GLU A 803 10.30 -15.89 21.35
C GLU A 803 10.47 -15.80 19.84
N TYR A 804 9.62 -16.50 19.09
CA TYR A 804 9.66 -16.47 17.64
C TYR A 804 8.27 -16.50 17.03
N ARG A 805 8.18 -15.98 15.80
CA ARG A 805 6.98 -15.99 14.96
C ARG A 805 7.38 -16.27 13.52
N VAL A 806 6.67 -17.18 12.88
CA VAL A 806 6.83 -17.48 11.45
C VAL A 806 5.48 -17.30 10.79
N ARG A 807 5.35 -16.34 9.88
CA ARG A 807 4.12 -16.10 9.13
C ARG A 807 4.31 -16.56 7.70
N SER A 808 3.50 -17.53 7.31
CA SER A 808 3.48 -18.05 5.95
C SER A 808 2.13 -17.80 5.29
N THR A 809 2.13 -17.36 4.04
CA THR A 809 0.92 -17.27 3.22
C THR A 809 0.89 -18.43 2.25
N ARG A 810 -0.23 -19.18 2.22
CA ARG A 810 -0.49 -20.15 1.16
C ARG A 810 -0.91 -19.35 -0.08
N ARG A 811 -0.02 -19.22 -1.05
CA ARG A 811 -0.29 -18.66 -2.37
C ARG A 811 -0.23 -19.77 -3.40
N ASP A 812 -0.84 -19.55 -4.56
CA ASP A 812 -0.51 -20.37 -5.71
C ASP A 812 0.93 -20.03 -6.13
N LEU A 813 1.85 -20.92 -5.76
CA LEU A 813 3.27 -20.84 -6.08
C LEU A 813 3.58 -21.56 -7.41
N SER A 814 2.55 -21.81 -8.23
CA SER A 814 2.63 -22.55 -9.50
C SER A 814 3.48 -21.89 -10.59
N SER A 815 4.08 -20.71 -10.35
CA SER A 815 4.98 -20.11 -11.32
C SER A 815 6.35 -20.82 -11.28
N ASP A 816 6.76 -21.39 -12.41
CA ASP A 816 8.09 -21.96 -12.67
C ASP A 816 9.25 -20.94 -12.52
N SER A 817 8.93 -19.71 -12.11
CA SER A 817 9.84 -18.57 -12.00
C SER A 817 10.23 -18.21 -10.57
N LEU A 818 9.56 -18.72 -9.53
CA LEU A 818 9.94 -18.41 -8.14
C LEU A 818 11.34 -18.90 -7.81
N ARG A 819 12.09 -18.05 -7.10
CA ARG A 819 13.45 -18.33 -6.66
C ARG A 819 13.49 -18.50 -5.15
N TYR A 820 14.36 -19.38 -4.67
CA TYR A 820 14.55 -19.70 -3.27
C TYR A 820 15.49 -18.70 -2.62
N PHE A 821 15.10 -18.21 -1.43
CA PHE A 821 15.89 -17.26 -0.66
C PHE A 821 17.17 -17.89 -0.10
N HIS A 822 18.28 -17.17 -0.20
CA HIS A 822 19.56 -17.54 0.36
C HIS A 822 20.16 -16.33 1.09
N ALA A 823 20.97 -16.60 2.10
CA ALA A 823 21.77 -15.58 2.76
C ALA A 823 23.15 -16.13 3.08
N THR A 824 24.17 -15.37 2.69
CA THR A 824 25.57 -15.75 2.79
C THR A 824 26.29 -14.83 3.76
N TRP A 825 26.84 -15.38 4.83
CA TRP A 825 27.71 -14.62 5.73
C TRP A 825 29.17 -14.87 5.39
N ASN A 826 29.92 -13.77 5.29
CA ASN A 826 31.37 -13.81 5.15
C ASN A 826 32.01 -12.78 6.07
N GLN A 827 33.30 -12.98 6.35
CA GLN A 827 34.14 -12.03 7.04
C GLN A 827 35.59 -12.16 6.57
N SER A 828 36.33 -11.07 6.65
CA SER A 828 37.78 -11.11 6.50
C SER A 828 38.43 -9.97 7.26
N GLU A 829 39.64 -10.22 7.71
CA GLU A 829 40.58 -9.18 8.16
C GLU A 829 41.79 -9.22 7.23
N GLY A 830 42.30 -8.06 6.83
CA GLY A 830 43.49 -8.00 6.01
C GLY A 830 43.79 -6.61 5.47
N ALA A 831 44.80 -6.54 4.63
CA ALA A 831 45.18 -5.36 3.87
C ALA A 831 45.49 -5.76 2.42
N ASN A 832 45.31 -4.86 1.46
CA ASN A 832 45.63 -5.10 0.04
C ASN A 832 44.95 -6.33 -0.57
N ALA A 833 43.71 -6.61 -0.15
CA ALA A 833 42.93 -7.74 -0.63
C ALA A 833 41.52 -7.31 -1.03
N LEU A 834 40.89 -8.11 -1.90
CA LEU A 834 39.47 -7.99 -2.19
C LEU A 834 38.68 -8.76 -1.12
N TYR A 835 37.75 -8.09 -0.46
CA TYR A 835 36.74 -8.71 0.35
C TYR A 835 35.70 -9.40 -0.55
N ASP A 836 35.42 -10.68 -0.34
CA ASP A 836 34.41 -11.42 -1.10
C ASP A 836 33.05 -11.31 -0.41
N VAL A 837 32.13 -10.51 -0.96
CA VAL A 837 30.78 -10.35 -0.39
C VAL A 837 29.94 -11.57 -0.71
N LEU A 838 29.97 -12.00 -1.98
CA LEU A 838 29.24 -13.16 -2.46
C LEU A 838 29.89 -13.72 -3.73
N THR A 839 30.24 -15.00 -3.72
CA THR A 839 30.59 -15.77 -4.92
C THR A 839 29.65 -16.96 -5.08
N VAL A 840 28.95 -17.02 -6.22
CA VAL A 840 27.99 -18.08 -6.58
C VAL A 840 28.31 -18.62 -7.96
N SER A 841 28.18 -19.93 -8.16
CA SER A 841 28.37 -20.57 -9.46
C SER A 841 27.42 -21.76 -9.67
N GLY A 842 27.11 -22.04 -10.94
CA GLY A 842 26.31 -23.21 -11.35
C GLY A 842 24.81 -23.07 -11.13
N VAL A 843 24.29 -21.85 -10.99
CA VAL A 843 22.86 -21.58 -10.78
C VAL A 843 22.44 -20.24 -11.37
N ALA A 844 21.19 -20.15 -11.84
CA ALA A 844 20.56 -18.87 -12.17
C ALA A 844 19.95 -18.25 -10.91
N GLY A 845 20.10 -16.94 -10.74
CA GLY A 845 19.70 -16.25 -9.53
C GLY A 845 19.73 -14.73 -9.67
N HIS A 846 19.61 -14.05 -8.54
CA HIS A 846 19.86 -12.62 -8.46
C HIS A 846 20.31 -12.21 -7.06
N PHE A 847 21.16 -11.19 -7.00
CA PHE A 847 21.58 -10.54 -5.77
C PHE A 847 20.52 -9.52 -5.33
N ALA A 848 20.21 -9.53 -4.04
CA ALA A 848 19.11 -8.76 -3.44
C ALA A 848 19.60 -7.73 -2.41
N GLY A 849 20.91 -7.49 -2.35
CA GLY A 849 21.55 -6.53 -1.47
C GLY A 849 22.30 -7.17 -0.31
N CYS A 850 22.83 -6.33 0.57
CA CYS A 850 23.63 -6.78 1.69
C CYS A 850 23.54 -5.87 2.92
N PHE A 851 23.91 -6.46 4.06
CA PHE A 851 24.37 -5.75 5.25
C PHE A 851 25.90 -5.85 5.30
N LEU A 852 26.59 -4.76 5.64
CA LEU A 852 28.04 -4.70 5.77
C LEU A 852 28.42 -3.98 7.06
N TYR A 853 29.25 -4.63 7.86
CA TYR A 853 30.03 -4.02 8.93
C TYR A 853 31.46 -3.83 8.44
N SER A 854 32.02 -2.64 8.65
CA SER A 854 33.40 -2.32 8.28
C SER A 854 34.12 -1.60 9.41
N MET A 855 35.40 -1.89 9.58
CA MET A 855 36.28 -1.25 10.56
C MET A 855 37.71 -1.14 10.04
N GLY A 856 38.27 0.07 9.99
CA GLY A 856 39.66 0.33 9.57
C GLY A 856 40.66 0.02 10.69
N THR A 857 41.32 -1.13 10.63
CA THR A 857 42.30 -1.55 11.66
C THR A 857 43.60 -0.73 11.63
N ASP A 858 43.81 0.08 10.60
CA ASP A 858 44.91 1.06 10.51
C ASP A 858 44.63 2.39 11.23
N GLY A 859 43.45 2.55 11.84
CA GLY A 859 43.07 3.80 12.51
C GLY A 859 42.62 4.91 11.55
N SER A 860 42.30 4.58 10.29
CA SER A 860 41.86 5.54 9.28
C SER A 860 40.46 5.24 8.71
N TRP A 861 39.88 6.24 8.03
CA TRP A 861 38.63 6.07 7.28
C TRP A 861 38.83 5.51 5.87
N ASN A 862 40.07 5.25 5.44
CA ASN A 862 40.39 4.83 4.07
C ASN A 862 39.68 3.53 3.66
N ILE A 863 39.25 2.71 4.62
CA ILE A 863 38.42 1.53 4.34
C ILE A 863 37.11 1.89 3.63
N LEU A 864 36.61 3.10 3.84
CA LEU A 864 35.41 3.61 3.18
C LEU A 864 35.68 4.06 1.73
N GLU A 865 36.93 4.29 1.33
CA GLU A 865 37.28 4.59 -0.08
C GLU A 865 37.27 3.34 -0.98
N GLY A 866 36.98 2.15 -0.43
CA GLY A 866 37.04 0.92 -1.21
C GLY A 866 35.87 0.81 -2.19
N ASP A 867 36.17 0.49 -3.45
CA ASP A 867 35.13 0.26 -4.46
C ASP A 867 34.51 -1.13 -4.40
N GLU A 868 33.19 -1.21 -4.61
CA GLU A 868 32.54 -2.47 -4.92
C GLU A 868 32.62 -2.80 -6.41
N THR A 869 32.73 -4.08 -6.72
CA THR A 869 32.70 -4.61 -8.09
C THR A 869 31.70 -5.76 -8.18
N ILE A 870 30.81 -5.72 -9.17
CA ILE A 870 29.91 -6.85 -9.48
C ILE A 870 30.21 -7.41 -10.87
N LYS A 871 30.50 -8.70 -10.90
CA LYS A 871 30.70 -9.48 -12.11
C LYS A 871 29.67 -10.59 -12.19
N ILE A 872 29.04 -10.72 -13.36
CA ILE A 872 28.03 -11.74 -13.64
C ILE A 872 28.51 -12.65 -14.77
N ASP A 873 28.13 -13.92 -14.69
CA ASP A 873 28.34 -14.96 -15.69
C ASP A 873 29.78 -14.99 -16.22
N ASP A 874 29.96 -14.92 -17.53
CA ASP A 874 31.26 -14.99 -18.21
C ASP A 874 31.66 -13.61 -18.79
N ALA A 875 31.13 -12.51 -18.26
CA ALA A 875 31.46 -11.16 -18.71
C ALA A 875 32.97 -10.90 -18.61
N SER A 876 33.57 -10.23 -19.60
CA SER A 876 35.01 -9.91 -19.56
C SER A 876 35.30 -8.81 -18.53
N ALA A 877 34.43 -7.81 -18.42
CA ALA A 877 34.47 -6.72 -17.45
C ALA A 877 33.32 -6.81 -16.43
N PRO A 878 33.45 -6.18 -15.26
CA PRO A 878 32.34 -5.99 -14.34
C PRO A 878 31.21 -5.19 -14.98
N VAL A 879 29.97 -5.53 -14.65
CA VAL A 879 28.78 -4.75 -15.06
C VAL A 879 28.51 -3.58 -14.09
N TRP A 880 29.28 -3.54 -13.00
CA TRP A 880 29.16 -2.60 -11.90
C TRP A 880 30.54 -2.33 -11.30
N ARG A 881 30.89 -1.06 -11.14
CA ARG A 881 32.09 -0.58 -10.43
C ARG A 881 31.75 0.69 -9.66
N GLY A 882 31.89 0.64 -8.35
CA GLY A 882 31.60 1.72 -7.40
C GLY A 882 32.52 2.92 -7.51
N THR A 883 32.43 3.81 -6.54
CA THR A 883 33.30 4.99 -6.38
C THR A 883 33.76 5.21 -4.93
N GLY A 884 33.38 4.29 -4.05
CA GLY A 884 33.51 4.41 -2.61
C GLY A 884 32.53 3.48 -1.90
N LEU A 885 32.95 2.96 -0.75
CA LEU A 885 32.17 2.02 0.03
C LEU A 885 30.90 2.68 0.54
N GLU A 886 30.98 3.92 1.05
CA GLU A 886 29.81 4.61 1.56
C GLU A 886 28.82 4.97 0.45
N ASP A 887 29.33 5.23 -0.75
CA ASP A 887 28.57 5.65 -1.92
C ASP A 887 27.57 4.57 -2.34
N TYR A 888 27.99 3.30 -2.29
CA TYR A 888 27.09 2.17 -2.53
C TYR A 888 25.87 2.20 -1.60
N PHE A 889 26.01 2.67 -0.36
CA PHE A 889 24.93 2.76 0.63
C PHE A 889 24.22 4.13 0.63
N ASN A 890 24.41 4.93 -0.41
CA ASN A 890 23.95 6.32 -0.55
C ASN A 890 24.46 7.27 0.54
N GLY A 891 25.56 6.93 1.22
CA GLY A 891 26.32 7.91 2.00
C GLY A 891 27.19 8.78 1.09
N ALA A 892 27.93 9.69 1.71
CA ALA A 892 29.11 10.32 1.11
C ALA A 892 29.99 10.87 2.24
N TRP A 893 31.26 11.17 1.93
CA TRP A 893 32.18 11.88 2.83
C TRP A 893 32.26 11.25 4.23
N TYR A 894 32.43 9.93 4.29
CA TYR A 894 32.50 9.14 5.53
C TYR A 894 31.27 9.22 6.44
N TYR A 895 30.11 9.55 5.86
CA TYR A 895 28.82 9.72 6.52
C TYR A 895 28.74 10.91 7.51
N ARG A 896 27.59 11.58 7.50
CA ARG A 896 27.16 12.55 8.52
C ARG A 896 25.90 12.05 9.23
N GLY A 897 26.07 11.52 10.43
CA GLY A 897 24.97 11.03 11.26
C GLY A 897 24.41 9.67 10.85
N LEU A 898 23.74 9.00 11.80
CA LEU A 898 22.98 7.78 11.57
C LEU A 898 21.66 8.06 10.84
N PHE A 899 21.23 7.13 10.00
CA PHE A 899 19.96 7.24 9.28
C PHE A 899 19.46 5.87 8.83
N SER A 900 18.13 5.75 8.68
CA SER A 900 17.51 4.58 8.05
C SER A 900 16.47 5.03 7.03
N ARG A 901 16.45 4.34 5.89
CA ARG A 901 15.50 4.50 4.79
C ARG A 901 14.98 3.11 4.39
N PRO A 902 13.88 3.02 3.61
CA PRO A 902 13.31 1.73 3.23
C PRO A 902 14.32 0.77 2.58
N PHE A 903 15.24 1.27 1.76
CA PHE A 903 16.17 0.43 1.00
C PHE A 903 17.63 0.54 1.42
N HIS A 904 18.02 1.50 2.26
CA HIS A 904 19.41 1.66 2.71
C HIS A 904 19.50 2.41 4.04
N GLY A 905 20.66 2.37 4.70
CA GLY A 905 20.90 3.14 5.92
C GLY A 905 22.22 2.84 6.60
N LEU A 906 22.57 3.70 7.57
CA LEU A 906 23.72 3.59 8.46
C LEU A 906 23.23 3.48 9.91
N LEU A 907 23.50 2.32 10.52
CA LEU A 907 22.97 1.91 11.82
C LEU A 907 23.93 2.17 12.98
N ASP A 908 25.23 2.01 12.76
CA ASP A 908 26.27 2.32 13.74
C ASP A 908 27.36 3.13 13.07
N LYS A 909 27.86 4.13 13.79
CA LYS A 909 28.99 4.95 13.39
C LYS A 909 29.79 5.29 14.64
N ALA A 910 31.06 4.92 14.60
CA ALA A 910 32.09 5.39 15.51
C ALA A 910 33.32 5.74 14.64
N PRO A 911 34.31 6.49 15.12
CA PRO A 911 35.64 6.55 14.50
C PRO A 911 36.00 5.22 13.84
N ILE A 912 36.39 5.26 12.55
CA ILE A 912 36.85 4.12 11.72
C ILE A 912 35.88 2.94 11.57
N ARG A 913 34.65 3.00 12.09
CA ARG A 913 33.72 1.88 12.17
C ARG A 913 32.32 2.27 11.69
N THR A 914 31.75 1.44 10.82
CA THR A 914 30.37 1.61 10.34
C THR A 914 29.61 0.28 10.24
N SER A 915 28.29 0.36 10.39
CA SER A 915 27.36 -0.73 10.08
C SER A 915 26.26 -0.21 9.19
N GLN A 916 26.12 -0.76 7.99
CA GLN A 916 25.22 -0.23 6.96
C GLN A 916 24.53 -1.34 6.17
N TYR A 917 23.39 -1.02 5.57
CA TYR A 917 22.64 -1.94 4.73
C TYR A 917 22.16 -1.27 3.44
N ARG A 918 22.04 -2.06 2.38
CA ARG A 918 21.33 -1.70 1.14
C ARG A 918 20.61 -2.93 0.59
N PHE A 919 19.35 -2.76 0.21
CA PHE A 919 18.49 -3.80 -0.37
C PHE A 919 18.18 -3.47 -1.82
N HIS A 920 18.47 -4.42 -2.71
CA HIS A 920 18.26 -4.30 -4.16
C HIS A 920 16.84 -4.76 -4.56
N LEU A 921 15.81 -4.15 -3.97
CA LEU A 921 14.46 -4.23 -4.53
C LEU A 921 14.27 -3.30 -5.74
N PRO A 922 14.82 -2.05 -5.73
CA PRO A 922 14.76 -1.17 -6.91
C PRO A 922 15.52 -1.70 -8.13
N ASP A 923 16.58 -2.49 -7.88
CA ASP A 923 17.65 -2.77 -8.84
C ASP A 923 18.30 -4.17 -8.62
N PRO A 924 17.54 -5.28 -8.57
CA PRO A 924 18.08 -6.61 -8.33
C PRO A 924 19.04 -7.07 -9.44
N VAL A 925 20.26 -7.49 -9.08
CA VAL A 925 21.29 -7.87 -10.07
C VAL A 925 21.15 -9.34 -10.45
N GLY A 926 20.55 -9.60 -11.62
CA GLY A 926 20.36 -10.94 -12.18
C GLY A 926 21.64 -11.60 -12.70
N PHE A 927 21.68 -12.93 -12.63
CA PHE A 927 22.73 -13.77 -13.23
C PHE A 927 22.18 -15.14 -13.64
N SER A 928 22.76 -15.77 -14.66
CA SER A 928 22.27 -17.05 -15.20
C SER A 928 23.11 -18.26 -14.75
N LYS A 929 24.38 -18.06 -14.44
CA LYS A 929 25.36 -19.10 -14.14
C LYS A 929 26.29 -18.73 -12.98
N ARG A 930 26.80 -17.49 -12.95
CA ARG A 930 27.83 -17.06 -11.99
C ARG A 930 27.56 -15.65 -11.50
N PHE A 931 27.88 -15.41 -10.24
CA PHE A 931 27.84 -14.09 -9.64
C PHE A 931 29.05 -13.94 -8.74
N ARG A 932 29.70 -12.78 -8.79
CA ARG A 932 30.75 -12.40 -7.86
C ARG A 932 30.64 -10.92 -7.54
N MET A 933 30.43 -10.61 -6.27
CA MET A 933 30.57 -9.27 -5.72
C MET A 933 31.77 -9.23 -4.79
N THR A 934 32.67 -8.28 -5.03
CA THR A 934 33.84 -8.03 -4.18
C THR A 934 33.89 -6.57 -3.77
N TRP A 935 34.56 -6.31 -2.66
CA TRP A 935 34.88 -4.96 -2.20
C TRP A 935 36.39 -4.80 -2.11
N GLU A 936 36.90 -3.63 -2.46
CA GLU A 936 38.28 -3.28 -2.14
C GLU A 936 38.40 -2.93 -0.64
N LEU A 937 39.45 -3.42 0.01
CA LEU A 937 39.79 -2.97 1.36
C LEU A 937 40.59 -1.67 1.25
N GLY A 938 39.88 -0.58 0.91
CA GLY A 938 40.35 0.81 0.81
C GLY A 938 41.43 1.09 -0.25
N SER A 939 41.40 2.29 -0.81
CA SER A 939 42.36 2.74 -1.82
C SER A 939 42.82 4.18 -1.55
N ALA A 940 44.13 4.42 -1.69
CA ALA A 940 44.73 5.75 -1.75
C ALA A 940 46.11 5.63 -2.41
N GLY A 941 46.15 5.82 -3.74
CA GLY A 941 47.36 5.67 -4.54
C GLY A 941 47.80 4.20 -4.73
N PRO A 942 48.94 3.92 -5.39
CA PRO A 942 49.18 2.70 -6.18
C PRO A 942 49.42 1.42 -5.36
N MET A 943 48.64 1.15 -4.33
CA MET A 943 48.11 -0.16 -3.93
C MET A 943 47.17 0.02 -2.73
N ASN A 944 46.11 -0.77 -2.71
CA ASN A 944 45.02 -0.91 -1.72
C ASN A 944 45.49 -1.11 -0.27
N ARG A 945 46.18 -0.11 0.30
CA ARG A 945 46.93 -0.24 1.56
C ARG A 945 46.11 -0.12 2.83
N ALA A 946 44.80 0.11 2.75
CA ALA A 946 44.00 0.14 3.96
C ALA A 946 43.98 -1.26 4.57
N SER A 947 44.12 -1.32 5.89
CA SER A 947 43.91 -2.56 6.64
C SER A 947 42.58 -2.47 7.34
N GLY A 948 41.79 -3.53 7.24
CA GLY A 948 40.43 -3.50 7.74
C GLY A 948 39.87 -4.87 8.05
N TYR A 949 38.85 -4.84 8.88
CA TYR A 949 37.94 -5.94 9.09
C TYR A 949 36.60 -5.62 8.41
N MET A 950 36.09 -6.57 7.64
CA MET A 950 34.75 -6.51 7.08
C MET A 950 34.00 -7.79 7.41
N SER A 951 32.70 -7.68 7.62
CA SER A 951 31.79 -8.82 7.65
C SER A 951 30.45 -8.43 7.06
N SER A 952 29.87 -9.30 6.25
CA SER A 952 28.65 -9.00 5.51
C SER A 952 27.68 -10.16 5.51
N VAL A 953 26.41 -9.83 5.34
CA VAL A 953 25.37 -10.77 4.90
C VAL A 953 24.92 -10.36 3.52
N ALA A 954 25.19 -11.18 2.53
CA ALA A 954 24.62 -11.07 1.20
C ALA A 954 23.27 -11.78 1.16
N TYR A 955 22.20 -11.07 0.79
CA TYR A 955 20.89 -11.64 0.54
C TYR A 955 20.74 -11.89 -0.96
N TRP A 956 20.31 -13.09 -1.35
CA TRP A 956 20.20 -13.44 -2.76
C TRP A 956 19.19 -14.56 -2.98
N TYR A 957 18.84 -14.79 -4.24
CA TYR A 957 17.84 -15.77 -4.63
C TYR A 957 18.37 -16.68 -5.73
N ALA A 958 18.04 -17.97 -5.65
CA ALA A 958 18.49 -18.99 -6.61
C ALA A 958 17.31 -19.77 -7.19
N SER A 959 17.42 -20.21 -8.44
CA SER A 959 16.42 -21.06 -9.11
C SER A 959 16.20 -22.43 -8.45
N LYS A 960 17.10 -22.88 -7.57
CA LYS A 960 16.99 -24.12 -6.80
C LYS A 960 17.64 -23.98 -5.42
N PRO A 961 17.22 -24.75 -4.40
CA PRO A 961 17.90 -24.80 -3.12
C PRO A 961 19.33 -25.31 -3.28
N MET A 962 20.28 -24.60 -2.68
CA MET A 962 21.70 -24.96 -2.69
C MET A 962 22.41 -24.44 -1.42
N PRO A 963 23.68 -24.82 -1.16
CA PRO A 963 24.43 -24.26 -0.04
C PRO A 963 24.47 -22.72 -0.12
N SER A 964 24.33 -22.07 1.03
CA SER A 964 24.46 -20.61 1.15
C SER A 964 25.83 -20.09 0.74
N GLY A 965 26.87 -20.93 0.84
CA GLY A 965 28.26 -20.49 0.67
C GLY A 965 28.82 -19.77 1.90
N SER A 966 28.07 -19.71 3.01
CA SER A 966 28.53 -19.08 4.25
C SER A 966 29.74 -19.81 4.82
N ARG A 967 30.70 -19.04 5.35
CA ARG A 967 31.89 -19.56 6.01
C ARG A 967 31.81 -19.21 7.49
N ILE A 968 31.06 -20.00 8.26
CA ILE A 968 30.94 -19.81 9.71
C ILE A 968 32.13 -20.49 10.41
N PRO A 969 33.14 -19.75 10.90
CA PRO A 969 34.26 -20.33 11.62
C PRO A 969 33.83 -20.74 13.05
N PRO A 970 34.73 -21.35 13.84
CA PRO A 970 34.55 -21.49 15.28
C PRO A 970 34.18 -20.14 15.93
N VAL A 971 33.38 -20.19 16.99
CA VAL A 971 32.78 -19.01 17.65
C VAL A 971 33.82 -17.93 17.93
N GLU A 972 34.98 -18.31 18.46
CA GLU A 972 36.06 -17.42 18.88
C GLU A 972 36.59 -16.55 17.74
N GLN A 973 36.47 -17.01 16.50
CA GLN A 973 36.96 -16.33 15.30
C GLN A 973 35.87 -15.51 14.61
N ARG A 974 34.62 -15.50 15.08
CA ARG A 974 33.50 -14.80 14.43
C ARG A 974 33.42 -13.32 14.76
N PHE A 975 34.25 -12.81 15.66
CA PHE A 975 34.14 -11.46 16.19
C PHE A 975 35.15 -10.53 15.51
N PRO A 976 34.82 -9.22 15.38
CA PRO A 976 35.79 -8.26 14.90
C PRO A 976 37.03 -8.24 15.80
N PRO A 977 38.22 -7.92 15.25
CA PRO A 977 39.39 -7.64 16.08
C PRO A 977 39.13 -6.44 17.00
N PRO A 978 39.95 -6.23 18.04
CA PRO A 978 39.82 -5.05 18.89
C PRO A 978 39.89 -3.76 18.08
N ASP A 979 38.90 -2.90 18.24
CA ASP A 979 38.87 -1.56 17.64
C ASP A 979 40.00 -0.72 18.27
N PRO A 980 40.99 -0.25 17.47
CA PRO A 980 42.16 0.47 17.98
C PRO A 980 41.82 1.85 18.55
N LEU A 981 40.64 2.40 18.22
CA LEU A 981 40.17 3.70 18.70
C LEU A 981 38.97 3.58 19.64
N GLU A 982 38.57 2.38 20.05
CA GLU A 982 37.34 2.13 20.84
C GLU A 982 37.22 3.05 22.05
N ARG A 983 38.32 3.18 22.82
CA ARG A 983 38.35 3.98 24.04
C ARG A 983 38.26 5.47 23.73
N GLN A 984 38.87 5.92 22.65
CA GLN A 984 38.88 7.31 22.21
C GLN A 984 37.54 7.72 21.59
N ALA A 985 36.85 6.75 20.98
CA ALA A 985 35.61 6.87 20.24
C ALA A 985 34.35 6.89 21.10
N ILE A 986 34.46 6.58 22.41
CA ILE A 986 33.31 6.42 23.32
C ILE A 986 32.30 7.54 23.17
N MET A 987 32.75 8.79 23.29
CA MET A 987 31.86 9.95 23.26
C MET A 987 31.27 10.18 21.87
N CYS A 988 32.05 10.00 20.80
CA CYS A 988 31.54 10.10 19.43
C CYS A 988 30.40 9.11 19.18
N ALA A 989 30.56 7.85 19.59
CA ALA A 989 29.53 6.83 19.45
C ALA A 989 28.26 7.15 20.26
N LEU A 990 28.40 7.71 21.48
CA LEU A 990 27.27 8.16 22.28
C LEU A 990 26.58 9.39 21.69
N PHE A 991 27.34 10.31 21.09
CA PHE A 991 26.78 11.50 20.44
C PHE A 991 25.92 11.15 19.24
N GLU A 992 26.29 10.14 18.45
CA GLU A 992 25.44 9.66 17.35
C GLU A 992 24.07 9.23 17.86
N LEU A 993 24.00 8.48 18.97
CA LEU A 993 22.75 8.01 19.57
C LEU A 993 21.94 9.16 20.20
N GLU A 994 22.62 10.12 20.82
CA GLU A 994 21.97 11.32 21.38
C GLU A 994 21.30 12.18 20.31
N ARG A 995 21.94 12.39 19.15
CA ARG A 995 21.37 13.20 18.05
C ARG A 995 20.05 12.66 17.53
N ILE A 996 19.92 11.34 17.51
CA ILE A 996 18.68 10.66 17.07
C ILE A 996 17.74 10.32 18.23
N GLY A 997 18.05 10.78 19.46
CA GLY A 997 17.20 10.62 20.64
C GLY A 997 17.11 9.20 21.19
N ARG A 998 18.09 8.32 20.89
CA ARG A 998 18.09 6.90 21.26
C ARG A 998 18.81 6.64 22.57
N TYR A 999 18.27 7.23 23.64
CA TYR A 999 18.85 7.16 24.99
C TYR A 999 18.81 5.76 25.59
N ASP A 1000 17.87 4.91 25.17
CA ASP A 1000 17.79 3.50 25.52
C ASP A 1000 19.02 2.72 25.02
N GLU A 1001 19.40 2.94 23.76
CA GLU A 1001 20.59 2.32 23.18
C GLU A 1001 21.89 2.94 23.70
N ALA A 1002 21.87 4.25 24.00
CA ALA A 1002 23.01 4.92 24.62
C ALA A 1002 23.27 4.36 26.04
N LEU A 1003 22.21 4.02 26.77
CA LEU A 1003 22.31 3.35 28.07
C LEU A 1003 22.93 1.95 27.93
N GLU A 1004 22.49 1.13 26.97
CA GLU A 1004 23.11 -0.17 26.70
C GLU A 1004 24.58 -0.04 26.28
N GLN A 1005 24.92 0.99 25.49
CA GLN A 1005 26.30 1.28 25.12
C GLN A 1005 27.15 1.68 26.34
N CYS A 1006 26.59 2.45 27.28
CA CYS A 1006 27.25 2.78 28.54
C CYS A 1006 27.53 1.54 29.40
N GLU A 1007 26.58 0.60 29.49
CA GLU A 1007 26.80 -0.66 30.21
C GLU A 1007 27.97 -1.45 29.62
N TYR A 1008 28.00 -1.57 28.29
CA TYR A 1008 29.11 -2.19 27.58
C TYR A 1008 30.45 -1.51 27.87
N TYR A 1009 30.53 -0.18 27.78
CA TYR A 1009 31.78 0.55 28.06
C TYR A 1009 32.20 0.48 29.53
N CYS A 1010 31.24 0.53 30.47
CA CYS A 1010 31.52 0.38 31.90
C CYS A 1010 32.13 -0.97 32.24
N GLU A 1011 31.71 -2.03 31.54
CA GLU A 1011 32.28 -3.36 31.69
C GLU A 1011 33.63 -3.48 30.99
N ARG A 1012 33.70 -3.04 29.73
CA ARG A 1012 34.89 -3.10 28.87
C ARG A 1012 36.08 -2.36 29.47
N PHE A 1013 35.83 -1.20 30.07
CA PHE A 1013 36.84 -0.33 30.68
C PHE A 1013 36.72 -0.31 32.21
N LYS A 1014 36.22 -1.38 32.82
CA LYS A 1014 36.03 -1.47 34.27
C LYS A 1014 37.33 -1.14 35.02
N GLY A 1015 37.22 -0.24 36.01
CA GLY A 1015 38.35 0.18 36.84
C GLY A 1015 39.08 1.42 36.33
N THR A 1016 38.70 2.00 35.19
CA THR A 1016 39.25 3.28 34.73
C THR A 1016 38.37 4.47 35.15
N PRO A 1017 38.94 5.70 35.28
CA PRO A 1017 38.15 6.91 35.58
C PRO A 1017 37.03 7.18 34.57
N GLU A 1018 37.27 6.88 33.29
CA GLU A 1018 36.28 7.08 32.22
C GLU A 1018 35.04 6.21 32.43
N ALA A 1019 35.21 4.94 32.82
CA ALA A 1019 34.09 4.05 33.09
C ALA A 1019 33.20 4.57 34.23
N GLU A 1020 33.79 5.22 35.24
CA GLU A 1020 33.03 5.82 36.34
C GLU A 1020 32.26 7.07 35.91
N ILE A 1021 32.83 7.89 35.01
CA ILE A 1021 32.13 9.03 34.40
C ILE A 1021 31.00 8.54 33.48
N ILE A 1022 31.23 7.51 32.68
CA ILE A 1022 30.22 6.90 31.81
C ILE A 1022 29.09 6.29 32.65
N ARG A 1023 29.42 5.68 33.79
CA ARG A 1023 28.42 5.18 34.75
C ARG A 1023 27.55 6.33 35.27
N LEU A 1024 28.15 7.47 35.62
CA LEU A 1024 27.40 8.68 35.98
C LEU A 1024 26.54 9.19 34.81
N ARG A 1025 27.08 9.24 33.58
CA ARG A 1025 26.34 9.62 32.36
C ARG A 1025 25.13 8.73 32.11
N SER A 1026 25.24 7.43 32.39
CA SER A 1026 24.14 6.47 32.24
C SER A 1026 22.91 6.83 33.08
N VAL A 1027 23.11 7.45 34.25
CA VAL A 1027 22.02 7.99 35.08
C VAL A 1027 21.33 9.16 34.38
N GLY A 1028 22.05 9.95 33.59
CA GLY A 1028 21.51 11.00 32.73
C GLY A 1028 20.57 10.46 31.65
N TYR A 1029 20.94 9.39 30.97
CA TYR A 1029 20.03 8.72 30.02
C TYR A 1029 18.78 8.17 30.72
N LYS A 1030 18.93 7.54 31.90
CA LYS A 1030 17.79 7.10 32.71
C LYS A 1030 16.90 8.27 33.13
N ALA A 1031 17.47 9.44 33.43
CA ALA A 1031 16.73 10.65 33.77
C ALA A 1031 15.85 11.12 32.60
N LEU A 1032 16.36 11.05 31.35
CA LEU A 1032 15.60 11.40 30.15
C LEU A 1032 14.48 10.39 29.86
N LEU A 1033 14.71 9.11 30.14
CA LEU A 1033 13.73 8.03 29.89
C LEU A 1033 12.65 7.94 30.96
N SER A 1034 12.96 8.24 32.22
CA SER A 1034 12.06 8.01 33.36
C SER A 1034 11.75 9.24 34.20
N GLY A 1035 12.37 10.39 33.92
CA GLY A 1035 12.27 11.62 34.70
C GLY A 1035 13.31 11.72 35.81
N PHE A 1036 13.85 12.93 36.01
CA PHE A 1036 14.96 13.17 36.95
C PHE A 1036 14.67 12.74 38.39
N GLN A 1037 13.44 12.94 38.89
CA GLN A 1037 13.09 12.60 40.27
C GLN A 1037 13.23 11.09 40.55
N ASN A 1038 13.00 10.23 39.55
CA ASN A 1038 13.11 8.78 39.70
C ASN A 1038 14.57 8.30 39.83
N VAL A 1039 15.54 9.11 39.40
CA VAL A 1039 16.97 8.77 39.44
C VAL A 1039 17.79 9.65 40.40
N ARG A 1040 17.14 10.60 41.10
CA ARG A 1040 17.80 11.53 42.01
C ARG A 1040 18.64 10.83 43.09
N THR A 1041 18.12 9.74 43.65
CA THR A 1041 18.83 8.95 44.67
C THR A 1041 20.03 8.20 44.08
N GLU A 1042 19.99 7.85 42.79
CA GLU A 1042 21.13 7.24 42.10
C GLU A 1042 22.27 8.25 41.92
N TYR A 1043 21.96 9.49 41.52
CA TYR A 1043 22.94 10.58 41.48
C TYR A 1043 23.56 10.88 42.85
N GLN A 1044 22.77 10.86 43.93
CA GLN A 1044 23.27 11.11 45.29
C GLN A 1044 24.34 10.11 45.73
N LYS A 1045 24.30 8.86 45.25
CA LYS A 1045 25.34 7.85 45.57
C LYS A 1045 26.73 8.30 45.10
N PHE A 1046 26.81 9.02 43.99
CA PHE A 1046 28.07 9.55 43.44
C PHE A 1046 28.67 10.72 44.22
N LEU A 1047 27.93 11.32 45.17
CA LEU A 1047 28.45 12.39 46.02
C LEU A 1047 29.56 11.90 46.97
N SER A 1048 29.61 10.59 47.22
CA SER A 1048 30.63 9.92 48.05
C SER A 1048 31.70 9.20 47.23
N HIS A 1049 31.70 9.37 45.90
CA HIS A 1049 32.62 8.65 45.02
C HIS A 1049 34.08 9.10 45.24
N PRO A 1050 35.08 8.19 45.22
CA PRO A 1050 36.49 8.55 45.46
C PRO A 1050 37.09 9.52 44.41
N LEU A 1051 36.56 9.47 43.18
CA LEU A 1051 37.02 10.35 42.10
C LEU A 1051 36.35 11.72 42.18
N SER A 1052 37.14 12.75 42.50
CA SER A 1052 36.67 14.13 42.69
C SER A 1052 35.93 14.70 41.48
N HIS A 1053 36.33 14.35 40.26
CA HIS A 1053 35.67 14.81 39.03
C HIS A 1053 34.27 14.18 38.83
N VAL A 1054 34.06 12.93 39.27
CA VAL A 1054 32.74 12.28 39.26
C VAL A 1054 31.83 12.98 40.26
N THR A 1055 32.32 13.19 41.48
CA THR A 1055 31.58 13.91 42.52
C THR A 1055 31.25 15.36 42.13
N ALA A 1056 32.19 16.06 41.49
CA ALA A 1056 31.96 17.43 41.02
C ALA A 1056 30.83 17.49 39.98
N GLN A 1057 30.85 16.62 38.96
CA GLN A 1057 29.80 16.59 37.94
C GLN A 1057 28.43 16.18 38.53
N ALA A 1058 28.40 15.19 39.43
CA ALA A 1058 27.17 14.79 40.11
C ALA A 1058 26.57 15.93 40.96
N LYS A 1059 27.41 16.70 41.68
CA LYS A 1059 26.98 17.89 42.41
C LYS A 1059 26.40 18.94 41.48
N THR A 1060 27.06 19.22 40.37
CA THR A 1060 26.60 20.22 39.39
C THR A 1060 25.25 19.83 38.77
N ILE A 1061 25.07 18.56 38.40
CA ILE A 1061 23.79 18.05 37.86
C ILE A 1061 22.68 18.14 38.92
N LEU A 1062 22.93 17.70 40.15
CA LEU A 1062 21.95 17.80 41.24
C LEU A 1062 21.55 19.26 41.50
N TRP A 1063 22.53 20.17 41.54
CA TRP A 1063 22.32 21.60 41.72
C TRP A 1063 21.49 22.22 40.58
N GLN A 1064 21.76 21.87 39.32
CA GLN A 1064 20.97 22.35 38.17
C GLN A 1064 19.48 22.04 38.35
N HIS A 1065 19.14 20.87 38.88
CA HIS A 1065 17.75 20.45 39.08
C HIS A 1065 17.12 20.93 40.39
N GLU A 1066 17.81 21.74 41.21
CA GLU A 1066 17.22 22.34 42.42
C GLU A 1066 16.31 23.54 42.11
N SER A 1067 16.58 24.28 41.04
CA SER A 1067 15.81 25.46 40.63
C SER A 1067 15.86 25.68 39.12
N PRO A 1068 14.77 26.08 38.45
CA PRO A 1068 14.79 26.47 37.05
C PRO A 1068 15.74 27.64 36.72
N SER A 1069 16.05 28.47 37.72
CA SER A 1069 17.03 29.56 37.61
C SER A 1069 18.48 29.09 37.62
N ASN A 1070 18.74 27.81 37.92
CA ASN A 1070 20.09 27.24 37.88
C ASN A 1070 20.37 26.73 36.46
N LEU A 1071 21.27 27.40 35.76
CA LEU A 1071 21.67 27.06 34.40
C LEU A 1071 23.06 26.43 34.40
N LEU A 1072 23.23 25.44 33.54
CA LEU A 1072 24.53 24.97 33.10
C LEU A 1072 24.94 25.75 31.87
N ILE A 1073 26.14 26.29 31.91
CA ILE A 1073 26.78 26.88 30.75
C ILE A 1073 27.98 26.02 30.44
N SER A 1074 28.11 25.67 29.18
CA SER A 1074 29.18 24.81 28.72
C SER A 1074 29.72 25.28 27.39
N ALA A 1075 31.00 25.07 27.19
CA ALA A 1075 31.65 25.40 25.93
C ALA A 1075 32.86 24.51 25.67
N ASN A 1076 33.14 24.29 24.40
CA ASN A 1076 34.39 23.76 23.89
C ASN A 1076 34.65 24.36 22.50
N ALA A 1077 35.92 24.48 22.12
CA ALA A 1077 36.31 25.10 20.87
C ALA A 1077 37.61 24.49 20.34
N ASN A 1078 37.76 24.38 19.02
CA ASN A 1078 39.10 24.27 18.44
C ASN A 1078 39.77 25.64 18.41
N GLY A 1079 40.04 26.17 19.60
CA GLY A 1079 40.66 27.48 19.82
C GLY A 1079 40.73 27.80 21.31
N ASN A 1080 41.41 28.89 21.64
CA ASN A 1080 41.39 29.42 23.01
C ASN A 1080 40.17 30.31 23.12
N PHE A 1081 39.26 30.03 24.06
CA PHE A 1081 37.99 30.71 24.16
C PHE A 1081 37.74 31.32 25.53
N ARG A 1082 36.96 32.39 25.53
CA ARG A 1082 36.39 33.04 26.71
C ARG A 1082 34.91 33.29 26.47
N VAL A 1083 34.08 33.04 27.48
CA VAL A 1083 32.63 33.23 27.42
C VAL A 1083 32.19 34.20 28.51
N TRP A 1084 31.40 35.18 28.13
CA TRP A 1084 30.74 36.13 29.01
C TRP A 1084 29.23 35.99 28.92
N LEU A 1085 28.56 36.31 30.01
CA LEU A 1085 27.12 36.39 30.09
C LEU A 1085 26.76 37.66 30.84
N ASP A 1086 25.98 38.53 30.20
CA ASP A 1086 25.65 39.88 30.69
C ASP A 1086 26.90 40.66 31.14
N GLY A 1087 27.97 40.55 30.35
CA GLY A 1087 29.26 41.21 30.59
C GLY A 1087 30.17 40.53 31.64
N LYS A 1088 29.69 39.50 32.36
CA LYS A 1088 30.49 38.78 33.36
C LYS A 1088 31.20 37.57 32.74
N GLU A 1089 32.51 37.45 32.93
CA GLU A 1089 33.29 36.30 32.44
C GLU A 1089 32.91 35.03 33.22
N LEU A 1090 32.52 33.98 32.50
CA LEU A 1090 32.03 32.73 33.08
C LEU A 1090 32.90 31.53 32.77
N LEU A 1091 33.33 31.35 31.51
CA LEU A 1091 34.15 30.20 31.11
C LEU A 1091 35.39 30.68 30.38
N VAL A 1092 36.52 30.02 30.67
CA VAL A 1092 37.75 30.12 29.89
C VAL A 1092 38.18 28.70 29.61
N GLY A 1093 38.50 28.42 28.36
CA GLY A 1093 38.98 27.12 27.95
C GLY A 1093 39.93 27.23 26.79
N ASP A 1094 40.76 26.21 26.65
CA ASP A 1094 41.86 26.19 25.70
C ASP A 1094 41.96 24.85 24.98
N HIS A 1095 41.11 23.86 25.30
CA HIS A 1095 41.24 22.53 24.73
C HIS A 1095 39.94 22.06 24.04
N PRO A 1096 40.00 21.61 22.78
CA PRO A 1096 38.80 21.21 22.03
C PRO A 1096 38.14 19.93 22.52
N LEU A 1097 38.95 19.03 23.11
CA LEU A 1097 38.48 17.72 23.61
C LEU A 1097 37.84 17.80 25.00
N VAL A 1098 37.98 18.93 25.71
CA VAL A 1098 37.47 19.11 27.07
C VAL A 1098 36.17 19.90 27.01
N LEU A 1099 35.12 19.36 27.64
CA LEU A 1099 33.91 20.13 27.90
C LEU A 1099 34.11 20.96 29.18
N TYR A 1100 34.17 22.28 29.05
CA TYR A 1100 34.19 23.16 30.20
C TYR A 1100 32.75 23.45 30.61
N VAL A 1101 32.40 23.26 31.88
CA VAL A 1101 31.03 23.44 32.40
C VAL A 1101 31.08 24.29 33.67
N ARG A 1102 30.15 25.23 33.78
CA ARG A 1102 29.96 26.06 34.98
C ARG A 1102 28.48 26.33 35.23
N GLY A 1103 28.09 26.33 36.51
CA GLY A 1103 26.78 26.76 36.93
C GLY A 1103 26.65 28.28 37.01
N ALA A 1104 25.51 28.82 36.58
CA ALA A 1104 25.12 30.21 36.76
C ALA A 1104 23.66 30.31 37.25
N VAL A 1105 23.35 31.30 38.08
CA VAL A 1105 21.97 31.60 38.52
C VAL A 1105 21.49 32.83 37.76
N MET A 1106 20.32 32.75 37.12
CA MET A 1106 19.76 33.87 36.36
C MET A 1106 18.31 34.17 36.71
N GLN A 1107 17.95 35.44 36.58
CA GLN A 1107 16.58 35.92 36.72
C GLN A 1107 15.86 35.84 35.37
N PRO A 1108 14.53 35.75 35.33
CA PRO A 1108 13.78 35.89 34.08
C PRO A 1108 14.06 37.23 33.40
N GLY A 1109 14.19 37.24 32.07
CA GLY A 1109 14.49 38.46 31.31
C GLY A 1109 15.34 38.25 30.07
N MET A 1110 15.74 39.35 29.45
CA MET A 1110 16.66 39.37 28.30
C MET A 1110 18.10 39.26 28.78
N HIS A 1111 18.86 38.37 28.15
CA HIS A 1111 20.27 38.11 28.43
C HIS A 1111 21.09 38.13 27.15
N GLU A 1112 22.39 38.40 27.29
CA GLU A 1112 23.35 38.36 26.19
C GLU A 1112 24.53 37.45 26.55
N VAL A 1113 24.79 36.45 25.70
CA VAL A 1113 26.00 35.63 25.75
C VAL A 1113 26.98 36.09 24.68
N CYS A 1114 28.23 36.27 25.07
CA CYS A 1114 29.34 36.68 24.21
C CYS A 1114 30.46 35.65 24.32
N ALA A 1115 31.12 35.32 23.21
CA ALA A 1115 32.29 34.43 23.20
C ALA A 1115 33.40 34.98 22.31
N GLU A 1116 34.63 34.99 22.81
CA GLU A 1116 35.84 35.31 22.05
C GLU A 1116 36.58 34.01 21.84
N VAL A 1117 36.95 33.71 20.59
CA VAL A 1117 37.79 32.56 20.26
C VAL A 1117 39.01 33.05 19.49
N THR A 1118 40.19 32.77 20.00
CA THR A 1118 41.46 32.96 19.29
C THR A 1118 41.82 31.65 18.59
N ALA A 1119 42.20 31.72 17.31
CA ALA A 1119 42.66 30.58 16.52
C ALA A 1119 44.17 30.31 16.75
N PRO A 1120 44.57 29.37 17.64
CA PRO A 1120 45.97 29.00 17.80
C PRO A 1120 46.47 28.19 16.59
N ASP A 1121 47.77 27.92 16.51
CA ASP A 1121 48.29 27.00 15.50
C ASP A 1121 47.95 25.54 15.87
N ARG A 1122 46.74 25.10 15.50
CA ARG A 1122 46.25 23.73 15.69
C ARG A 1122 45.81 23.11 14.36
N PRO A 1123 45.87 21.78 14.23
CA PRO A 1123 45.30 21.07 13.10
C PRO A 1123 43.78 21.23 13.02
N GLY A 1124 43.26 21.21 11.79
CA GLY A 1124 41.81 21.25 11.50
C GLY A 1124 41.18 22.65 11.58
N PRO A 1125 39.91 22.79 11.16
CA PRO A 1125 39.20 24.06 11.19
C PRO A 1125 38.92 24.52 12.63
N HIS A 1126 38.97 25.83 12.87
CA HIS A 1126 38.62 26.43 14.14
C HIS A 1126 37.09 26.56 14.27
N TRP A 1127 36.55 26.28 15.46
CA TRP A 1127 35.11 26.29 15.72
C TRP A 1127 34.81 26.57 17.19
N LEU A 1128 33.58 27.01 17.48
CA LEU A 1128 33.01 27.16 18.81
C LEU A 1128 31.74 26.29 18.94
N ALA A 1129 31.60 25.58 20.05
CA ALA A 1129 30.33 25.03 20.51
C ALA A 1129 30.04 25.54 21.92
N LEU A 1130 28.86 26.12 22.12
CA LEU A 1130 28.42 26.65 23.41
C LEU A 1130 26.96 26.23 23.66
N THR A 1131 26.67 25.79 24.87
CA THR A 1131 25.32 25.42 25.32
C THR A 1131 24.98 26.07 26.66
N ILE A 1132 23.78 26.61 26.78
CA ILE A 1132 23.16 27.08 28.02
C ILE A 1132 21.90 26.23 28.25
N GLU A 1133 21.88 25.44 29.32
CA GLU A 1133 20.81 24.47 29.62
C GLU A 1133 20.26 24.67 31.05
N SER A 1134 18.94 24.73 31.17
CA SER A 1134 18.21 24.69 32.44
C SER A 1134 17.02 23.73 32.33
N SER A 1135 16.22 23.58 33.39
CA SER A 1135 14.98 22.81 33.30
C SER A 1135 13.92 23.41 32.36
N SER A 1136 14.05 24.69 31.98
CA SER A 1136 13.08 25.44 31.17
C SER A 1136 13.69 26.09 29.92
N THR A 1137 15.00 26.00 29.70
CA THR A 1137 15.70 26.64 28.58
C THR A 1137 16.77 25.71 28.03
N ASN A 1138 16.88 25.66 26.70
CA ASN A 1138 17.94 24.93 26.02
C ASN A 1138 18.44 25.75 24.82
N LEU A 1139 19.49 26.54 25.03
CA LEU A 1139 20.13 27.38 24.02
C LEU A 1139 21.44 26.74 23.56
N HIS A 1140 21.67 26.74 22.25
CA HIS A 1140 22.88 26.24 21.64
C HIS A 1140 23.43 27.23 20.61
N THR A 1141 24.71 27.08 20.28
CA THR A 1141 25.28 27.66 19.07
C THR A 1141 24.54 27.18 17.82
N GLY A 1142 24.16 28.13 16.97
CA GLY A 1142 23.33 27.92 15.78
C GLY A 1142 23.60 29.01 14.72
N LEU A 1143 22.98 28.86 13.54
CA LEU A 1143 23.18 29.81 12.41
C LEU A 1143 22.59 31.20 12.67
N ASP A 1144 21.80 31.34 13.73
CA ASP A 1144 21.20 32.57 14.22
C ASP A 1144 22.12 33.36 15.18
N TRP A 1145 23.37 32.94 15.30
CA TRP A 1145 24.42 33.65 16.02
C TRP A 1145 25.12 34.66 15.12
N GLU A 1146 25.54 35.76 15.73
CA GLU A 1146 26.29 36.82 15.04
C GLU A 1146 27.78 36.66 15.33
N CYS A 1147 28.63 36.97 14.35
CA CYS A 1147 30.07 36.89 14.47
C CYS A 1147 30.77 38.09 13.83
N SER A 1148 31.82 38.59 14.46
CA SER A 1148 32.76 39.54 13.86
C SER A 1148 34.20 39.02 13.94
N LEU A 1149 35.02 39.41 12.98
CA LEU A 1149 36.48 39.20 12.99
C LEU A 1149 37.22 40.43 13.55
N GLU A 1150 36.50 41.53 13.80
CA GLU A 1150 37.02 42.75 14.41
C GLU A 1150 36.60 42.81 15.88
N LYS A 1151 37.52 43.21 16.76
CA LYS A 1151 37.25 43.30 18.20
C LYS A 1151 36.45 44.58 18.51
N PRO A 1152 35.24 44.50 19.09
CA PRO A 1152 34.51 45.69 19.52
C PRO A 1152 35.25 46.45 20.63
N ALA A 1153 35.20 47.79 20.58
CA ALA A 1153 35.94 48.63 21.53
C ALA A 1153 35.48 48.45 23.00
N GLY A 1154 34.21 48.05 23.20
CA GLY A 1154 33.59 47.79 24.50
C GLY A 1154 33.46 46.31 24.90
N TRP A 1155 34.12 45.39 24.20
CA TRP A 1155 33.96 43.94 24.40
C TRP A 1155 34.13 43.52 25.88
N PRO A 1156 33.21 42.72 26.47
CA PRO A 1156 32.10 41.97 25.84
C PRO A 1156 30.74 42.70 25.74
N ALA A 1157 30.64 44.00 26.05
CA ALA A 1157 29.41 44.78 25.86
C ALA A 1157 29.33 45.29 24.40
N THR A 1158 28.26 44.95 23.66
CA THR A 1158 28.32 44.89 22.18
C THR A 1158 27.56 45.97 21.39
N ASP A 1159 27.22 47.12 21.99
CA ASP A 1159 26.56 48.21 21.25
C ASP A 1159 27.56 49.15 20.53
N ASP A 1160 28.63 48.60 19.93
CA ASP A 1160 29.58 49.36 19.11
C ASP A 1160 29.05 49.47 17.67
N PRO A 1161 28.55 50.64 17.23
CA PRO A 1161 27.99 50.80 15.89
C PRO A 1161 29.06 50.75 14.78
N LEU A 1162 30.35 50.76 15.14
CA LEU A 1162 31.46 50.74 14.19
C LEU A 1162 31.88 49.32 13.78
N VAL A 1163 31.41 48.28 14.48
CA VAL A 1163 31.73 46.89 14.16
C VAL A 1163 30.63 46.26 13.30
N GLU A 1164 31.01 45.76 12.13
CA GLU A 1164 30.13 44.96 11.28
C GLU A 1164 29.97 43.55 11.88
N TRP A 1165 28.72 43.14 12.10
CA TRP A 1165 28.35 41.80 12.52
C TRP A 1165 27.93 40.96 11.30
N GLY A 1166 28.69 39.91 11.03
CA GLY A 1166 28.40 38.93 9.99
C GLY A 1166 27.71 37.67 10.53
N GLY A 1167 27.33 36.78 9.62
CA GLY A 1167 26.80 35.46 9.95
C GLY A 1167 27.87 34.41 10.26
N VAL A 1168 27.43 33.29 10.79
CA VAL A 1168 28.24 32.09 11.02
C VAL A 1168 27.91 30.98 10.03
N VAL A 1169 28.83 30.05 9.84
CA VAL A 1169 28.60 28.78 9.15
C VAL A 1169 28.71 27.63 10.14
N SER A 1170 27.89 26.60 9.95
CA SER A 1170 28.07 25.34 10.67
C SER A 1170 29.26 24.60 10.06
N GLN A 1171 30.25 24.27 10.88
CA GLN A 1171 31.32 23.35 10.51
C GLN A 1171 30.84 21.88 10.49
N GLY A 1172 29.58 21.65 10.84
CA GLY A 1172 29.02 20.32 11.05
C GLY A 1172 29.77 19.56 12.14
N PHE A 1173 29.46 18.28 12.29
CA PHE A 1173 30.42 17.36 12.89
C PHE A 1173 31.53 17.11 11.85
N PRO A 1174 32.80 17.49 12.11
CA PRO A 1174 33.84 17.38 11.10
C PRO A 1174 34.00 15.91 10.66
N PRO A 1175 34.17 15.61 9.36
CA PRO A 1175 34.48 14.25 8.90
C PRO A 1175 35.76 13.67 9.57
N HIS A 1176 36.62 14.55 10.07
CA HIS A 1176 37.83 14.22 10.84
C HIS A 1176 37.60 13.77 12.30
N MET A 1177 36.36 13.62 12.77
CA MET A 1177 36.01 13.16 14.14
C MET A 1177 36.70 11.86 14.58
N ALA A 1178 37.17 11.02 13.66
CA ALA A 1178 37.99 9.86 14.03
C ALA A 1178 39.20 10.21 14.92
N TYR A 1179 39.68 11.45 14.84
CA TYR A 1179 40.85 11.93 15.58
C TYR A 1179 40.50 12.79 16.81
N TRP A 1180 39.22 13.08 17.07
CA TRP A 1180 38.80 13.92 18.21
C TRP A 1180 38.40 13.04 19.41
N GLN A 1181 39.38 12.77 20.28
CA GLN A 1181 39.19 12.02 21.52
C GLN A 1181 38.54 12.89 22.61
N PHE A 1182 37.23 13.12 22.56
CA PHE A 1182 36.55 13.90 23.61
C PHE A 1182 36.67 13.21 24.97
N PHE A 1183 37.04 13.98 26.00
CA PHE A 1183 37.06 13.48 27.36
C PHE A 1183 35.64 13.13 27.83
N PRO A 1184 35.43 11.93 28.40
CA PRO A 1184 34.12 11.55 28.91
C PRO A 1184 33.59 12.55 29.95
N ASN A 1185 32.30 12.83 29.86
CA ASN A 1185 31.57 13.67 30.80
C ASN A 1185 30.16 13.11 31.04
N ALA A 1186 29.50 13.55 32.10
CA ALA A 1186 28.17 13.10 32.49
C ALA A 1186 27.02 13.91 31.89
N PHE A 1187 27.30 15.00 31.17
CA PHE A 1187 26.29 15.93 30.68
C PHE A 1187 25.72 15.47 29.33
N VAL A 1188 24.50 14.95 29.36
CA VAL A 1188 23.79 14.43 28.18
C VAL A 1188 23.25 15.56 27.32
N ASN A 1189 23.27 15.44 25.99
CA ASN A 1189 22.76 16.43 25.04
C ASN A 1189 23.47 17.78 25.01
N VAL A 1190 24.60 17.92 25.71
CA VAL A 1190 25.37 19.16 25.77
C VAL A 1190 26.36 19.30 24.60
N GLN A 1191 27.07 18.22 24.25
CA GLN A 1191 28.08 18.21 23.17
C GLN A 1191 27.63 17.53 21.88
N SER A 1192 26.50 16.81 21.88
CA SER A 1192 26.13 15.92 20.79
C SER A 1192 25.53 16.61 19.57
N GLY A 1193 25.01 17.84 19.63
CA GLY A 1193 24.34 18.48 18.47
C GLY A 1193 25.28 19.11 17.43
N GLU A 1194 24.78 19.37 16.21
CA GLU A 1194 25.49 20.08 15.12
C GLU A 1194 25.67 21.57 15.41
N ARG A 1195 26.44 21.86 16.45
CA ARG A 1195 26.51 23.15 17.13
C ARG A 1195 27.87 23.83 16.94
N TYR A 1196 28.73 23.28 16.11
CA TYR A 1196 30.06 23.82 15.85
C TYR A 1196 29.96 24.94 14.83
N ILE A 1197 30.08 26.17 15.27
CA ILE A 1197 30.00 27.35 14.43
C ILE A 1197 31.38 27.96 14.20
N ALA A 1198 31.56 28.55 13.02
CA ALA A 1198 32.71 29.35 12.65
C ALA A 1198 32.26 30.61 11.88
N PRO A 1199 33.10 31.65 11.75
CA PRO A 1199 32.77 32.81 10.93
C PRO A 1199 32.50 32.40 9.47
N ALA A 1200 31.52 33.03 8.81
CA ALA A 1200 31.25 32.79 7.39
C ALA A 1200 32.37 33.32 6.45
N ARG A 1201 33.17 34.26 6.95
CA ARG A 1201 34.37 34.78 6.27
C ARG A 1201 35.59 33.95 6.68
N GLU A 1202 36.64 33.98 5.87
CA GLU A 1202 37.89 33.25 6.14
C GLU A 1202 38.47 33.63 7.51
N TRP A 1203 38.66 32.64 8.39
CA TRP A 1203 39.22 32.82 9.72
C TRP A 1203 40.70 32.44 9.73
N LYS A 1204 41.56 33.46 9.77
CA LYS A 1204 43.02 33.29 9.73
C LYS A 1204 43.56 32.76 11.06
N LYS A 1205 44.60 31.92 10.98
CA LYS A 1205 45.36 31.50 12.16
C LYS A 1205 45.94 32.72 12.88
N GLY A 1206 45.91 32.69 14.20
CA GLY A 1206 46.38 33.77 15.08
C GLY A 1206 45.38 34.90 15.31
N THR A 1207 44.23 34.93 14.62
CA THR A 1207 43.23 35.99 14.78
C THR A 1207 42.07 35.57 15.69
N GLY A 1208 41.45 36.57 16.32
CA GLY A 1208 40.23 36.40 17.12
C GLY A 1208 38.97 36.38 16.25
N ALA A 1209 37.95 35.66 16.72
CA ALA A 1209 36.57 35.74 16.28
C ALA A 1209 35.67 35.99 17.50
N TYR A 1210 34.69 36.88 17.35
CA TYR A 1210 33.84 37.38 18.41
C TYR A 1210 32.39 37.01 18.09
N PHE A 1211 31.78 36.16 18.91
CA PHE A 1211 30.44 35.62 18.73
C PHE A 1211 29.49 36.21 19.76
N ARG A 1212 28.25 36.51 19.38
CA ARG A 1212 27.22 36.91 20.35
C ARG A 1212 25.84 36.35 20.04
N LYS A 1213 25.03 36.24 21.09
CA LYS A 1213 23.61 35.91 21.00
C LYS A 1213 22.82 36.53 22.14
N LYS A 1214 21.74 37.24 21.79
CA LYS A 1214 20.70 37.66 22.75
C LYS A 1214 19.61 36.59 22.84
N PHE A 1215 19.14 36.31 24.06
CA PHE A 1215 18.09 35.33 24.33
C PHE A 1215 17.26 35.73 25.55
N VAL A 1216 16.06 35.17 25.67
CA VAL A 1216 15.14 35.47 26.79
C VAL A 1216 14.99 34.24 27.66
N LEU A 1217 15.15 34.40 28.97
CA LEU A 1217 14.80 33.40 29.97
C LEU A 1217 13.37 33.62 30.46
N PRO A 1218 12.48 32.61 30.33
CA PRO A 1218 11.07 32.71 30.69
C PRO A 1218 10.79 32.73 32.19
#